data_AF-A0A1F8H3C9-F1
#
_entry.id   AF-A0A1F8H3C9-F1
#
_cell.length_a   1.000
_cell.length_b   1.000
_cell.length_c   1.000
_cell.angle_alpha   90.00
_cell.angle_beta   90.00
_cell.angle_gamma   90.00
#
_symmetry.space_group_name_H-M   'P 1'
#
loop_
_entity.id
_entity.type
_entity.pdbx_description
1 polymer ?
#
loop_
_entity_poly.entity_id
_entity_poly.type
_entity_poly.pdbx_seq_one_letter_code
_entity_poly.pdbx_strand_id
1 'polypeptide(L)'
;MVSADNKRNADKTAGIFLALAAAALLTVILAGGLSAPVEAAVPSDFGLKEGDMISAFTTAGDPDVYIVNAFGFKRVVIKSGVFNFYGHLSFDKIRQVTLQARDAFPTNDRYRNCGTNDQRVFALESRGEDTAVLHHVNMAGAQAVAQDPDFFKKVFCINTREFNSYAINSDFTFVSQIPTYSRGVGGSPTPVLITPTPTVSPSPTVSPSPTVSPTPTPVTGGVTFSVATDPPASTTIPKGATAVTFLKFNVSNTNNIGVTVTNVTVKRTGPGAVTDFSDVYLFQGNNRLTFGRTFNSSTSEAVFSGLNIPVSANGSMALSVVADVSASASTGSVHAFAVTSLTASSFTATGNAQGNNMTIAGVAAGTITIARSGTLTNPQIGAQDAEIVQFQLTAGSSEDLKLQRIILTNTGNISTGNLTDLKLRDRANNALLATSGGFDAWSRAVFQFSPELQIDRGNTKTVSLTADIGSGVRAGDTSRIFLENSADLLAIGQTLGFGATVTRTDYDNSANDGTDASWIVVAPGQITLSFNGPSSRDIAKNSQDVEIFNFTVTSQINAEVRQIKFNFDGGSGTADFIGAGNVVNYRDVKITDVNGNSVIWGPSDFSGTDSGAGDTSQTLTFTGTTNLTAGQARTFKLTLDAANNANVTSGDTIRAVLDVTGFNNQVRNVDNNTFVATADIVPSSNLFGNSMTVRIPALTITLATVPTSQSFVKGSNDQPFVGFNMAAGTASEARVTSLRVTCYIDADGSTDFVKGQDTDASGTVSCLETVPTIRLKVDGQQIGDNKSVAAGTDGTATFSNLNLIIPAGQTKVAQVYGDISSSAFRNSNAERISFDIDSASGDMAVSDQSGNPITASGDDVNGAASSLRIVTIQEVGALTVAVAPTEVDVTDARIVAAGVADATLAKIRFTAQNEELRLAKARILIDSLAADADVSDNVTSVSLWDGSVRVAGPIALSPVSAAGTVDAMADFNTISPNFVIPKDGSRTLIVTGTLNTISGGADSGDEFRAALDFDDNFEARGTSSSTVITSAGSANTNGNYVVLRKSQPKVNLAALPTTVLSNGNQVLMKFSVQANNGDAALKHLAFDTQSSDATVALSNVSIRESGTSSDIPATVSAPATGGGTLKVTFTSEQQVISGGTKTYELRADVTGAGASDTLTTRILGDTAIVTGEPGPLVAAQQIDDLGDVLNVGNDTDNDGEYNFIWSDMSAIPHNDTAATVNDTDETGSNDWTNARYIRLVPSDTQTLVFPS
;
A
#
# COMPACT_ATOMS: atom_id res chain seq x y z
N MET A 1 5.43 -52.02 17.80
CA MET A 1 5.58 -52.00 16.33
C MET A 1 4.31 -51.51 15.60
N VAL A 2 3.42 -50.72 16.22
CA VAL A 2 2.17 -50.21 15.60
C VAL A 2 1.83 -48.78 16.07
N SER A 3 2.84 -47.89 16.17
CA SER A 3 2.62 -46.51 16.67
C SER A 3 3.48 -45.43 16.02
N ALA A 4 4.45 -45.79 15.16
CA ALA A 4 5.29 -44.81 14.45
C ALA A 4 4.69 -44.39 13.10
N ASP A 5 4.01 -45.29 12.41
CA ASP A 5 3.54 -45.05 11.03
C ASP A 5 2.31 -44.14 10.94
N ASN A 6 1.42 -44.15 11.95
CA ASN A 6 0.24 -43.28 11.95
C ASN A 6 0.58 -41.78 12.09
N LYS A 7 1.68 -41.40 12.75
CA LYS A 7 2.15 -40.00 12.75
C LYS A 7 2.72 -39.60 11.38
N ARG A 8 3.52 -40.48 10.77
CA ARG A 8 4.19 -40.21 9.49
C ARG A 8 3.22 -40.08 8.31
N ASN A 9 2.03 -40.68 8.41
CA ASN A 9 0.94 -40.46 7.44
C ASN A 9 0.13 -39.19 7.74
N ALA A 10 -0.10 -38.82 9.00
CA ALA A 10 -0.81 -37.58 9.34
C ALA A 10 -0.08 -36.32 8.83
N ASP A 11 1.25 -36.24 9.00
CA ASP A 11 2.06 -35.10 8.53
C ASP A 11 2.09 -35.02 6.99
N LYS A 12 2.07 -36.17 6.30
CA LYS A 12 1.93 -36.20 4.82
C LYS A 12 0.56 -35.71 4.37
N THR A 13 -0.53 -36.05 5.08
CA THR A 13 -1.87 -35.55 4.74
C THR A 13 -1.99 -34.05 4.98
N ALA A 14 -1.39 -33.50 6.04
CA ALA A 14 -1.34 -32.06 6.28
C ALA A 14 -0.54 -31.30 5.20
N GLY A 15 0.62 -31.83 4.79
CA GLY A 15 1.41 -31.27 3.68
C GLY A 15 0.67 -31.29 2.33
N ILE A 16 -0.09 -32.36 2.06
CA ILE A 16 -0.91 -32.47 0.84
C ILE A 16 -2.10 -31.50 0.85
N PHE A 17 -2.75 -31.25 2.00
CA PHE A 17 -3.79 -30.23 2.08
C PHE A 17 -3.26 -28.80 1.92
N LEU A 18 -2.04 -28.51 2.39
CA LEU A 18 -1.40 -27.20 2.16
C LEU A 18 -0.98 -27.04 0.69
N ALA A 19 -0.52 -28.11 0.03
CA ALA A 19 -0.20 -28.11 -1.39
C ALA A 19 -1.46 -28.02 -2.30
N LEU A 20 -2.58 -28.65 -1.93
CA LEU A 20 -3.85 -28.51 -2.67
C LEU A 20 -4.49 -27.13 -2.48
N ALA A 21 -4.35 -26.51 -1.31
CA ALA A 21 -4.77 -25.13 -1.10
C ALA A 21 -3.97 -24.14 -1.98
N ALA A 22 -2.67 -24.39 -2.18
CA ALA A 22 -1.84 -23.62 -3.12
C ALA A 22 -2.22 -23.90 -4.59
N ALA A 23 -2.49 -25.14 -4.97
CA ALA A 23 -2.86 -25.52 -6.34
C ALA A 23 -4.26 -25.02 -6.76
N ALA A 24 -5.22 -24.96 -5.83
CA ALA A 24 -6.56 -24.42 -6.07
C ALA A 24 -6.58 -22.88 -6.22
N LEU A 25 -5.57 -22.18 -5.70
CA LEU A 25 -5.40 -20.74 -5.90
C LEU A 25 -4.70 -20.41 -7.23
N LEU A 26 -3.94 -21.36 -7.79
CA LEU A 26 -3.16 -21.19 -9.02
C LEU A 26 -3.98 -21.39 -10.31
N THR A 27 -5.15 -22.03 -10.23
CA THR A 27 -6.01 -22.33 -11.39
C THR A 27 -7.03 -21.24 -11.75
N VAL A 28 -7.09 -20.14 -11.00
CA VAL A 28 -7.90 -18.94 -11.34
C VAL A 28 -7.06 -17.88 -12.08
N ILE A 29 -5.74 -18.07 -12.19
CA ILE A 29 -4.79 -17.07 -12.74
C ILE A 29 -4.67 -17.13 -14.29
N LEU A 30 -5.19 -18.17 -14.96
CA LEU A 30 -5.11 -18.33 -16.43
C LEU A 30 -6.36 -17.85 -17.21
N ALA A 31 -7.11 -16.88 -16.69
CA ALA A 31 -8.27 -16.28 -17.40
C ALA A 31 -8.27 -14.74 -17.45
N GLY A 32 -7.24 -14.07 -16.93
CA GLY A 32 -7.05 -12.62 -17.03
C GLY A 32 -5.73 -12.31 -17.73
N GLY A 33 -5.77 -11.56 -18.83
CA GLY A 33 -4.58 -11.25 -19.62
C GLY A 33 -3.56 -10.42 -18.84
N LEU A 34 -2.31 -10.91 -18.79
CA LEU A 34 -1.17 -10.15 -18.28
C LEU A 34 -0.84 -9.00 -19.24
N SER A 35 -1.31 -7.80 -18.93
CA SER A 35 -0.68 -6.59 -19.43
C SER A 35 0.72 -6.46 -18.83
N ALA A 36 1.74 -6.20 -19.65
CA ALA A 36 3.11 -5.94 -19.20
C ALA A 36 3.14 -4.82 -18.13
N PRO A 37 4.09 -4.85 -17.18
CA PRO A 37 4.26 -3.74 -16.25
C PRO A 37 4.59 -2.47 -17.04
N VAL A 38 3.71 -1.46 -16.92
CA VAL A 38 4.00 -0.13 -17.45
C VAL A 38 5.10 0.46 -16.58
N GLU A 39 6.28 0.65 -17.16
CA GLU A 39 7.41 1.30 -16.51
C GLU A 39 6.97 2.72 -16.10
N ALA A 40 7.00 3.01 -14.80
CA ALA A 40 6.50 4.28 -14.28
C ALA A 40 7.40 5.43 -14.77
N ALA A 41 6.81 6.47 -15.35
CA ALA A 41 7.56 7.58 -15.90
C ALA A 41 8.40 8.25 -14.81
N VAL A 42 9.68 8.53 -15.10
CA VAL A 42 10.59 9.12 -14.11
C VAL A 42 10.55 10.65 -14.21
N PRO A 43 10.72 11.40 -13.10
CA PRO A 43 10.60 12.86 -13.11
C PRO A 43 11.44 13.57 -14.19
N SER A 44 12.61 13.02 -14.50
CA SER A 44 13.53 13.55 -15.52
C SER A 44 12.92 13.62 -16.92
N ASP A 45 12.00 12.72 -17.27
CA ASP A 45 11.36 12.67 -18.59
C ASP A 45 10.53 13.93 -18.89
N PHE A 46 10.12 14.64 -17.83
CA PHE A 46 9.36 15.89 -17.88
C PHE A 46 10.15 17.11 -17.37
N GLY A 47 11.48 16.99 -17.21
CA GLY A 47 12.33 18.05 -16.68
C GLY A 47 12.10 18.37 -15.19
N LEU A 48 11.53 17.42 -14.45
CA LEU A 48 11.27 17.48 -13.02
C LEU A 48 12.32 16.68 -12.25
N LYS A 49 12.35 16.89 -10.94
CA LYS A 49 13.12 16.10 -9.97
C LYS A 49 12.24 15.75 -8.76
N GLU A 50 12.70 14.81 -7.96
CA GLU A 50 12.08 14.51 -6.67
C GLU A 50 11.88 15.78 -5.82
N GLY A 51 10.70 15.90 -5.22
CA GLY A 51 10.31 17.04 -4.39
C GLY A 51 9.84 18.27 -5.15
N ASP A 52 9.88 18.30 -6.49
CA ASP A 52 9.26 19.39 -7.25
C ASP A 52 7.74 19.42 -6.99
N MET A 53 7.23 20.60 -6.64
CA MET A 53 5.79 20.86 -6.61
C MET A 53 5.30 21.13 -8.03
N ILE A 54 4.25 20.44 -8.46
CA ILE A 54 3.65 20.59 -9.78
C ILE A 54 2.15 20.88 -9.68
N SER A 55 1.63 21.64 -10.64
CA SER A 55 0.20 21.84 -10.85
C SER A 55 -0.07 21.99 -12.35
N ALA A 56 -1.23 21.53 -12.81
CA ALA A 56 -1.66 21.73 -14.19
C ALA A 56 -2.63 22.93 -14.33
N PHE A 57 -2.72 23.82 -13.34
CA PHE A 57 -3.69 24.92 -13.30
C PHE A 57 -3.74 25.74 -14.59
N THR A 58 -2.60 26.16 -15.15
CA THR A 58 -2.57 26.99 -16.37
C THR A 58 -2.85 26.22 -17.66
N THR A 59 -2.72 24.89 -17.68
CA THR A 59 -2.92 24.05 -18.87
C THR A 59 -4.23 23.26 -18.86
N ALA A 60 -4.83 23.09 -17.69
CA ALA A 60 -5.96 22.20 -17.44
C ALA A 60 -7.06 22.79 -16.52
N GLY A 61 -6.81 23.92 -15.85
CA GLY A 61 -7.70 24.45 -14.81
C GLY A 61 -7.73 23.63 -13.52
N ASP A 62 -6.77 22.70 -13.34
CA ASP A 62 -6.63 21.87 -12.14
C ASP A 62 -6.00 22.68 -10.99
N PRO A 63 -6.74 23.00 -9.91
CA PRO A 63 -6.21 23.79 -8.80
C PRO A 63 -5.31 22.99 -7.87
N ASP A 64 -5.28 21.66 -7.99
CA ASP A 64 -4.55 20.80 -7.09
C ASP A 64 -3.03 21.00 -7.26
N VAL A 65 -2.32 20.89 -6.15
CA VAL A 65 -0.85 20.92 -6.09
C VAL A 65 -0.37 19.54 -5.68
N TYR A 66 0.60 19.01 -6.43
CA TYR A 66 1.17 17.70 -6.19
C TYR A 66 2.67 17.79 -5.92
N ILE A 67 3.23 16.84 -5.19
CA ILE A 67 4.69 16.67 -4.98
C ILE A 67 5.08 15.31 -5.57
N VAL A 68 6.02 15.30 -6.52
CA VAL A 68 6.54 14.07 -7.15
C VAL A 68 7.69 13.45 -6.35
N ASN A 69 7.80 12.12 -6.35
CA ASN A 69 8.95 11.39 -5.79
C ASN A 69 9.88 10.84 -6.89
N ALA A 70 11.04 10.32 -6.50
CA ALA A 70 12.02 9.75 -7.44
C ALA A 70 11.50 8.52 -8.22
N PHE A 71 10.47 7.84 -7.73
CA PHE A 71 9.93 6.59 -8.28
C PHE A 71 8.74 6.77 -9.23
N GLY A 72 8.47 8.00 -9.67
CA GLY A 72 7.39 8.26 -10.63
C GLY A 72 5.98 8.36 -10.03
N PHE A 73 5.85 8.49 -8.71
CA PHE A 73 4.55 8.73 -8.05
C PHE A 73 4.41 10.18 -7.60
N LYS A 74 3.17 10.65 -7.42
CA LYS A 74 2.89 11.98 -6.85
C LYS A 74 1.94 11.90 -5.65
N ARG A 75 2.14 12.73 -4.62
CA ARG A 75 1.12 12.96 -3.58
C ARG A 75 0.41 14.28 -3.80
N VAL A 76 -0.85 14.38 -3.39
CA VAL A 76 -1.59 15.64 -3.37
C VAL A 76 -1.29 16.44 -2.09
N VAL A 77 -1.30 17.77 -2.18
CA VAL A 77 -1.29 18.69 -1.03
C VAL A 77 -2.73 19.05 -0.71
N ILE A 78 -3.38 18.26 0.17
CA ILE A 78 -4.83 18.31 0.44
C ILE A 78 -5.35 19.68 0.85
N LYS A 79 -4.57 20.49 1.56
CA LYS A 79 -5.03 21.78 2.09
C LYS A 79 -3.93 22.82 2.13
N SER A 80 -4.28 24.06 1.84
CA SER A 80 -3.34 25.21 1.79
C SER A 80 -2.52 25.38 3.08
N GLY A 81 -3.06 25.00 4.24
CA GLY A 81 -2.36 25.01 5.52
C GLY A 81 -1.09 24.15 5.59
N VAL A 82 -0.95 23.14 4.72
CA VAL A 82 0.25 22.29 4.64
C VAL A 82 1.51 23.09 4.32
N PHE A 83 1.41 24.15 3.50
CA PHE A 83 2.55 25.03 3.22
C PHE A 83 3.14 25.66 4.50
N ASN A 84 2.31 25.97 5.50
CA ASN A 84 2.76 26.51 6.78
C ASN A 84 3.43 25.47 7.70
N PHE A 85 3.36 24.18 7.36
CA PHE A 85 3.99 23.11 8.13
C PHE A 85 5.44 22.82 7.70
N TYR A 86 5.90 23.36 6.56
CA TYR A 86 7.22 23.09 5.99
C TYR A 86 7.91 24.38 5.54
N GLY A 87 9.05 24.74 6.14
CA GLY A 87 9.80 25.95 5.77
C GLY A 87 10.38 25.97 4.35
N HIS A 88 10.27 24.89 3.57
CA HIS A 88 10.75 24.80 2.20
C HIS A 88 9.64 24.82 1.13
N LEU A 89 8.36 24.58 1.50
CA LEU A 89 7.23 24.63 0.58
C LEU A 89 6.71 26.07 0.48
N SER A 90 6.44 26.54 -0.74
CA SER A 90 5.91 27.88 -0.99
C SER A 90 5.25 27.93 -2.39
N PHE A 91 4.21 28.76 -2.54
CA PHE A 91 3.39 28.79 -3.77
C PHE A 91 4.18 29.22 -5.03
N ASP A 92 5.22 30.04 -4.87
CA ASP A 92 6.14 30.50 -5.93
C ASP A 92 7.00 29.37 -6.52
N LYS A 93 7.14 28.24 -5.81
CA LYS A 93 7.90 27.06 -6.27
C LYS A 93 7.03 26.02 -6.99
N ILE A 94 5.74 26.27 -7.16
CA ILE A 94 4.85 25.38 -7.92
C ILE A 94 5.14 25.53 -9.41
N ARG A 95 5.68 24.48 -10.02
CA ARG A 95 5.89 24.42 -11.47
C ARG A 95 4.56 24.17 -12.16
N GLN A 96 4.22 25.03 -13.11
CA GLN A 96 3.10 24.78 -14.02
C GLN A 96 3.53 23.78 -15.09
N VAL A 97 2.82 22.64 -15.16
CA VAL A 97 3.11 21.53 -16.07
C VAL A 97 1.92 21.28 -17.01
N THR A 98 2.12 20.46 -18.05
CA THR A 98 1.02 20.01 -18.89
C THR A 98 0.19 18.94 -18.18
N LEU A 99 -1.08 18.82 -18.58
CA LEU A 99 -1.98 17.73 -18.19
C LEU A 99 -1.31 16.34 -18.34
N GLN A 100 -0.63 16.12 -19.47
CA GLN A 100 0.14 14.90 -19.76
C GLN A 100 1.29 14.67 -18.78
N ALA A 101 2.07 15.71 -18.44
CA ALA A 101 3.18 15.61 -17.49
C ALA A 101 2.69 15.36 -16.05
N ARG A 102 1.55 15.94 -15.66
CA ARG A 102 0.90 15.65 -14.37
C ARG A 102 0.43 14.18 -14.31
N ASP A 103 -0.17 13.67 -15.38
CA ASP A 103 -0.81 12.36 -15.40
C ASP A 103 0.15 11.19 -15.67
N ALA A 104 1.37 11.47 -16.12
CA ALA A 104 2.45 10.50 -16.19
C ALA A 104 2.84 9.91 -14.83
N PHE A 105 2.58 10.64 -13.73
CA PHE A 105 2.84 10.19 -12.36
C PHE A 105 1.53 9.79 -11.67
N PRO A 106 1.31 8.51 -11.30
CA PRO A 106 0.11 8.11 -10.57
C PRO A 106 0.03 8.79 -9.19
N THR A 107 -1.16 9.27 -8.83
CA THR A 107 -1.38 9.86 -7.49
C THR A 107 -1.43 8.76 -6.43
N ASN A 108 -0.82 9.01 -5.27
CA ASN A 108 -0.86 8.09 -4.14
C ASN A 108 -0.97 8.77 -2.77
N ASP A 109 -1.66 8.06 -1.87
CA ASP A 109 -2.15 8.52 -0.58
C ASP A 109 -1.56 7.75 0.61
N ARG A 110 -0.50 6.94 0.38
CA ARG A 110 0.19 6.18 1.44
C ARG A 110 1.24 7.08 2.11
N TYR A 111 1.04 7.41 3.38
CA TYR A 111 1.89 8.30 4.16
C TYR A 111 2.54 7.61 5.36
N ARG A 112 3.69 8.15 5.77
CA ARG A 112 4.41 7.76 6.98
C ARG A 112 4.77 9.01 7.79
N ASN A 113 4.56 9.00 9.11
CA ASN A 113 4.99 10.10 9.97
C ASN A 113 6.51 10.02 10.23
N CYS A 114 7.28 10.58 9.32
CA CYS A 114 8.74 10.60 9.42
C CYS A 114 9.24 11.64 10.43
N GLY A 115 8.37 12.56 10.90
CA GLY A 115 8.68 13.45 12.02
C GLY A 115 8.74 12.77 13.39
N THR A 116 8.23 11.54 13.50
CA THR A 116 8.37 10.66 14.68
C THR A 116 8.99 9.30 14.33
N ASN A 117 9.50 9.14 13.10
CA ASN A 117 9.99 7.88 12.54
C ASN A 117 8.98 6.69 12.66
N ASP A 118 7.68 6.95 12.73
CA ASP A 118 6.65 5.92 12.91
C ASP A 118 6.71 4.91 11.76
N GLN A 119 6.94 3.62 12.06
CA GLN A 119 7.09 2.58 11.04
C GLN A 119 5.76 2.20 10.35
N ARG A 120 4.62 2.63 10.90
CA ARG A 120 3.31 2.35 10.35
C ARG A 120 3.04 3.18 9.09
N VAL A 121 2.41 2.54 8.11
CA VAL A 121 1.92 3.20 6.89
C VAL A 121 0.44 3.51 7.07
N PHE A 122 0.05 4.74 6.75
CA PHE A 122 -1.32 5.20 6.80
C PHE A 122 -1.81 5.53 5.40
N ALA A 123 -3.03 5.15 5.06
CA ALA A 123 -3.72 5.59 3.86
C ALA A 123 -4.52 6.85 4.16
N LEU A 124 -4.35 7.89 3.35
CA LEU A 124 -5.16 9.10 3.41
C LEU A 124 -6.45 8.90 2.60
N GLU A 125 -7.60 9.09 3.24
CA GLU A 125 -8.89 9.18 2.55
C GLU A 125 -9.33 10.65 2.50
N SER A 126 -9.43 11.21 1.29
CA SER A 126 -10.04 12.53 1.10
C SER A 126 -11.55 12.47 1.38
N ARG A 127 -12.04 13.42 2.17
CA ARG A 127 -13.45 13.59 2.57
C ARG A 127 -14.09 14.83 1.96
N GLY A 128 -13.32 15.67 1.27
CA GLY A 128 -13.76 16.93 0.66
C GLY A 128 -12.57 17.78 0.20
N GLU A 129 -12.84 18.97 -0.34
CA GLU A 129 -11.85 19.77 -1.09
C GLU A 129 -10.60 20.21 -0.28
N ASP A 130 -10.71 20.37 1.05
CA ASP A 130 -9.59 20.66 1.96
C ASP A 130 -9.52 19.68 3.17
N THR A 131 -10.23 18.55 3.12
CA THR A 131 -10.49 17.69 4.29
C THR A 131 -10.19 16.22 4.02
N ALA A 132 -9.50 15.56 4.96
CA ALA A 132 -9.13 14.15 4.84
C ALA A 132 -8.91 13.50 6.22
N VAL A 133 -8.92 12.17 6.24
CA VAL A 133 -8.64 11.33 7.42
C VAL A 133 -7.55 10.30 7.10
N LEU A 134 -6.88 9.77 8.13
CA LEU A 134 -5.85 8.74 7.99
C LEU A 134 -6.36 7.39 8.52
N HIS A 135 -6.10 6.33 7.76
CA HIS A 135 -6.42 4.94 8.10
C HIS A 135 -5.13 4.15 8.24
N HIS A 136 -4.90 3.48 9.37
CA HIS A 136 -3.72 2.63 9.53
C HIS A 136 -3.83 1.40 8.62
N VAL A 137 -2.81 1.13 7.80
CA VAL A 137 -2.76 -0.06 6.92
C VAL A 137 -2.20 -1.22 7.75
N ASN A 138 -3.08 -1.88 8.50
CA ASN A 138 -2.77 -2.88 9.52
C ASN A 138 -2.51 -4.26 8.89
N MET A 139 -1.30 -4.43 8.35
CA MET A 139 -0.79 -5.68 7.78
C MET A 139 0.73 -5.75 7.87
N ALA A 140 1.31 -6.94 7.74
CA ALA A 140 2.76 -7.08 7.62
C ALA A 140 3.25 -6.55 6.26
N GLY A 141 4.43 -5.91 6.24
CA GLY A 141 4.99 -5.32 5.02
C GLY A 141 5.15 -6.32 3.85
N ALA A 142 5.45 -7.59 4.14
CA ALA A 142 5.50 -8.64 3.13
C ALA A 142 4.13 -8.95 2.49
N GLN A 143 3.03 -8.86 3.26
CA GLN A 143 1.67 -9.02 2.74
C GLN A 143 1.25 -7.81 1.89
N ALA A 144 1.71 -6.61 2.27
CA ALA A 144 1.51 -5.40 1.49
C ALA A 144 2.20 -5.49 0.12
N VAL A 145 3.47 -5.91 0.09
CA VAL A 145 4.26 -6.11 -1.14
C VAL A 145 3.68 -7.22 -2.02
N ALA A 146 3.11 -8.28 -1.42
CA ALA A 146 2.43 -9.34 -2.18
C ALA A 146 1.12 -8.88 -2.86
N GLN A 147 0.48 -7.81 -2.36
CA GLN A 147 -0.71 -7.20 -2.97
C GLN A 147 -0.37 -6.02 -3.90
N ASP A 148 0.79 -5.37 -3.69
CA ASP A 148 1.28 -4.24 -4.47
C ASP A 148 2.82 -4.24 -4.43
N PRO A 149 3.51 -4.75 -5.47
CA PRO A 149 4.98 -4.84 -5.49
C PRO A 149 5.70 -3.50 -5.30
N ASP A 150 5.04 -2.38 -5.61
CA ASP A 150 5.56 -1.02 -5.45
C ASP A 150 5.09 -0.34 -4.15
N PHE A 151 4.46 -1.08 -3.21
CA PHE A 151 3.83 -0.54 -2.00
C PHE A 151 4.70 0.49 -1.28
N PHE A 152 5.99 0.19 -1.08
CA PHE A 152 6.93 1.09 -0.40
C PHE A 152 7.45 2.24 -1.28
N LYS A 153 7.59 2.06 -2.60
CA LYS A 153 7.94 3.15 -3.54
C LYS A 153 6.87 4.24 -3.59
N LYS A 154 5.64 3.86 -3.25
CA LYS A 154 4.48 4.74 -3.16
C LYS A 154 4.44 5.54 -1.84
N VAL A 155 5.09 5.11 -0.76
CA VAL A 155 4.98 5.77 0.57
C VAL A 155 5.70 7.12 0.59
N PHE A 156 4.97 8.19 0.95
CA PHE A 156 5.54 9.52 1.17
C PHE A 156 5.77 9.81 2.65
N CYS A 157 6.92 10.40 2.98
CA CYS A 157 7.18 10.97 4.30
C CYS A 157 6.39 12.27 4.50
N ILE A 158 5.61 12.35 5.58
CA ILE A 158 5.04 13.60 6.11
C ILE A 158 5.59 13.88 7.51
N ASN A 159 5.61 15.15 7.89
CA ASN A 159 6.03 15.58 9.23
C ASN A 159 4.87 15.49 10.25
N THR A 160 5.20 15.55 11.54
CA THR A 160 4.24 15.41 12.65
C THR A 160 3.15 16.49 12.64
N ARG A 161 3.41 17.70 12.13
CA ARG A 161 2.42 18.77 12.04
C ARG A 161 1.39 18.50 10.95
N GLU A 162 1.82 18.00 9.80
CA GLU A 162 0.91 17.55 8.74
C GLU A 162 0.13 16.30 9.19
N PHE A 163 0.79 15.30 9.77
CA PHE A 163 0.15 14.08 10.26
C PHE A 163 -0.94 14.38 11.31
N ASN A 164 -0.61 15.17 12.34
CA ASN A 164 -1.56 15.56 13.40
C ASN A 164 -2.69 16.49 12.90
N SER A 165 -2.62 16.98 11.66
CA SER A 165 -3.68 17.80 11.06
C SER A 165 -4.84 16.96 10.48
N TYR A 166 -4.71 15.63 10.48
CA TYR A 166 -5.74 14.69 10.04
C TYR A 166 -6.25 13.87 11.23
N ALA A 167 -7.55 13.57 11.26
CA ALA A 167 -8.09 12.61 12.23
C ALA A 167 -7.73 11.18 11.81
N ILE A 168 -7.41 10.32 12.78
CA ILE A 168 -7.21 8.88 12.54
C ILE A 168 -8.56 8.18 12.64
N ASN A 169 -8.86 7.32 11.67
CA ASN A 169 -10.09 6.55 11.55
C ASN A 169 -9.78 5.03 11.53
N SER A 170 -10.79 4.18 11.41
CA SER A 170 -10.66 2.71 11.48
C SER A 170 -9.64 2.11 10.51
N ASP A 171 -8.80 1.19 10.98
CA ASP A 171 -7.78 0.48 10.20
C ASP A 171 -8.30 -0.15 8.89
N PHE A 172 -7.41 -0.19 7.88
CA PHE A 172 -7.55 -1.02 6.69
C PHE A 172 -6.71 -2.30 6.85
N THR A 173 -7.26 -3.44 6.44
CA THR A 173 -6.63 -4.78 6.55
C THR A 173 -6.18 -5.35 5.20
N PHE A 174 -6.51 -4.69 4.08
CA PHE A 174 -6.10 -5.06 2.71
C PHE A 174 -5.68 -3.82 1.90
N VAL A 175 -4.72 -3.98 0.99
CA VAL A 175 -4.20 -2.87 0.15
C VAL A 175 -5.28 -2.38 -0.82
N SER A 176 -6.22 -3.25 -1.20
CA SER A 176 -7.40 -2.92 -1.99
C SER A 176 -8.42 -1.99 -1.31
N GLN A 177 -8.28 -1.76 0.01
CA GLN A 177 -9.10 -0.77 0.73
C GLN A 177 -8.49 0.63 0.69
N ILE A 178 -7.23 0.78 0.25
CA ILE A 178 -6.59 2.07 0.13
C ILE A 178 -7.29 2.85 -0.99
N PRO A 179 -7.94 3.99 -0.70
CA PRO A 179 -8.58 4.80 -1.71
C PRO A 179 -7.53 5.34 -2.69
N THR A 180 -7.88 5.44 -3.96
CA THR A 180 -7.11 6.22 -4.93
C THR A 180 -7.61 7.64 -4.91
N TYR A 181 -6.75 8.63 -4.65
CA TYR A 181 -7.13 10.03 -4.77
C TYR A 181 -7.69 10.32 -6.16
N SER A 182 -8.95 10.72 -6.16
CA SER A 182 -9.58 11.48 -7.23
C SER A 182 -10.07 12.78 -6.60
N ARG A 183 -10.01 13.88 -7.35
CA ARG A 183 -10.56 15.17 -6.91
C ARG A 183 -12.09 15.06 -6.85
N GLY A 184 -12.58 14.61 -5.70
CA GLY A 184 -13.96 14.21 -5.51
C GLY A 184 -14.89 15.41 -5.48
N VAL A 185 -15.69 15.57 -6.53
CA VAL A 185 -16.98 16.28 -6.45
C VAL A 185 -17.97 15.37 -5.69
N GLY A 186 -17.69 15.15 -4.40
CA GLY A 186 -18.46 14.38 -3.42
C GLY A 186 -18.79 12.93 -3.81
N GLY A 187 -17.89 11.97 -3.56
CA GLY A 187 -18.19 10.54 -3.73
C GLY A 187 -17.07 9.62 -3.21
N SER A 188 -17.45 8.54 -2.50
CA SER A 188 -16.52 7.54 -1.96
C SER A 188 -15.93 6.66 -3.10
N PRO A 189 -14.65 6.29 -3.06
CA PRO A 189 -14.01 5.57 -4.17
C PRO A 189 -14.20 4.05 -4.12
N THR A 190 -14.44 3.46 -5.28
CA THR A 190 -14.20 2.03 -5.57
C THR A 190 -13.20 1.93 -6.73
N PRO A 191 -12.29 0.93 -6.74
CA PRO A 191 -11.18 0.88 -7.69
C PRO A 191 -11.64 0.48 -9.10
N VAL A 192 -11.05 1.09 -10.13
CA VAL A 192 -11.34 0.81 -11.55
C VAL A 192 -10.05 0.49 -12.31
N LEU A 193 -10.14 -0.53 -13.17
CA LEU A 193 -9.09 -1.09 -14.01
C LEU A 193 -8.82 -0.21 -15.25
N ILE A 194 -7.55 -0.10 -15.67
CA ILE A 194 -7.11 0.68 -16.85
C ILE A 194 -6.66 -0.21 -18.01
N THR A 195 -6.96 0.22 -19.24
CA THR A 195 -6.43 -0.33 -20.51
C THR A 195 -6.08 0.82 -21.48
N PRO A 196 -5.07 0.67 -22.36
CA PRO A 196 -4.36 1.83 -22.95
C PRO A 196 -4.80 2.32 -24.34
N THR A 197 -4.23 3.48 -24.71
CA THR A 197 -4.46 4.42 -25.83
C THR A 197 -4.08 3.91 -27.24
N PRO A 198 -4.33 4.67 -28.36
CA PRO A 198 -3.28 5.59 -28.86
C PRO A 198 -3.70 6.89 -29.64
N THR A 199 -2.96 7.99 -29.37
CA THR A 199 -2.40 9.06 -30.28
C THR A 199 -3.21 9.81 -31.37
N VAL A 200 -3.12 11.16 -31.40
CA VAL A 200 -2.32 12.01 -32.36
C VAL A 200 -2.31 13.53 -31.98
N SER A 201 -1.51 14.36 -32.68
CA SER A 201 -1.16 15.80 -32.42
C SER A 201 -0.77 16.48 -33.77
N PRO A 202 -0.19 17.72 -33.94
CA PRO A 202 0.17 18.81 -32.99
C PRO A 202 0.00 20.31 -33.48
N SER A 203 0.18 21.28 -32.55
CA SER A 203 0.82 22.63 -32.74
C SER A 203 0.15 23.75 -33.63
N PRO A 204 0.55 25.07 -33.55
CA PRO A 204 0.70 25.98 -32.39
C PRO A 204 0.33 27.50 -32.60
N THR A 205 0.40 28.32 -31.52
CA THR A 205 0.43 29.83 -31.45
C THR A 205 -0.90 30.60 -31.71
N VAL A 206 -1.26 31.78 -31.14
CA VAL A 206 -0.59 32.92 -30.44
C VAL A 206 -1.45 33.54 -29.29
N SER A 207 -0.87 34.46 -28.50
CA SER A 207 -1.46 35.32 -27.42
C SER A 207 -1.49 36.81 -27.90
N PRO A 208 -2.16 37.84 -27.29
CA PRO A 208 -2.80 37.95 -25.95
C PRO A 208 -4.17 38.72 -25.80
N SER A 209 -4.84 38.53 -24.64
CA SER A 209 -5.56 39.50 -23.73
C SER A 209 -6.48 40.66 -24.26
N PRO A 210 -7.52 41.14 -23.52
CA PRO A 210 -8.33 40.58 -22.41
C PRO A 210 -9.88 40.63 -22.59
N THR A 211 -10.60 40.00 -21.67
CA THR A 211 -12.00 40.28 -21.24
C THR A 211 -13.14 40.33 -22.28
N VAL A 212 -13.90 39.24 -22.39
CA VAL A 212 -15.35 39.17 -22.06
C VAL A 212 -15.68 37.74 -21.62
N SER A 213 -16.66 37.57 -20.72
CA SER A 213 -17.10 36.24 -20.27
C SER A 213 -17.92 35.54 -21.37
N PRO A 214 -17.51 34.35 -21.85
CA PRO A 214 -18.34 33.53 -22.72
C PRO A 214 -19.26 32.66 -21.86
N THR A 215 -20.56 32.69 -22.17
CA THR A 215 -21.56 31.72 -21.70
C THR A 215 -21.04 30.29 -21.92
N PRO A 216 -21.11 29.39 -20.93
CA PRO A 216 -20.58 28.03 -21.08
C PRO A 216 -21.29 27.28 -22.21
N THR A 217 -20.51 26.65 -23.08
CA THR A 217 -21.01 25.74 -24.10
C THR A 217 -21.62 24.49 -23.46
N PRO A 218 -22.71 23.91 -24.02
CA PRO A 218 -23.37 22.76 -23.40
C PRO A 218 -22.51 21.50 -23.47
N VAL A 219 -22.33 20.82 -22.33
CA VAL A 219 -21.89 19.41 -22.32
C VAL A 219 -23.06 18.52 -22.75
N THR A 220 -22.82 17.61 -23.69
CA THR A 220 -23.89 16.78 -24.28
C THR A 220 -23.76 15.34 -23.81
N GLY A 221 -24.75 14.85 -23.05
CA GLY A 221 -24.99 13.42 -22.82
C GLY A 221 -24.02 12.67 -21.89
N GLY A 222 -24.42 12.49 -20.63
CA GLY A 222 -23.67 11.65 -19.67
C GLY A 222 -24.47 11.22 -18.44
N VAL A 223 -25.81 11.24 -18.51
CA VAL A 223 -26.68 10.73 -17.44
C VAL A 223 -27.63 9.70 -18.03
N THR A 224 -27.66 8.51 -17.44
CA THR A 224 -28.53 7.41 -17.87
C THR A 224 -29.38 6.90 -16.71
N PHE A 225 -30.42 6.13 -17.04
CA PHE A 225 -31.18 5.39 -16.03
C PHE A 225 -31.60 4.02 -16.55
N SER A 226 -31.61 3.03 -15.66
CA SER A 226 -31.99 1.66 -15.95
C SER A 226 -32.72 1.02 -14.77
N VAL A 227 -33.47 -0.06 -15.01
CA VAL A 227 -33.99 -0.87 -13.91
C VAL A 227 -32.83 -1.38 -13.04
N ALA A 228 -33.01 -1.39 -11.71
CA ALA A 228 -32.00 -1.91 -10.80
C ALA A 228 -31.83 -3.43 -10.98
N THR A 229 -30.74 -3.98 -10.46
CA THR A 229 -30.45 -5.43 -10.52
C THR A 229 -31.38 -6.26 -9.65
N ASP A 230 -32.03 -5.65 -8.66
CA ASP A 230 -33.01 -6.23 -7.74
C ASP A 230 -34.40 -5.53 -7.84
N PRO A 231 -35.10 -5.63 -8.98
CA PRO A 231 -36.43 -5.05 -9.11
C PRO A 231 -37.45 -5.85 -8.28
N PRO A 232 -38.54 -5.23 -7.79
CA PRO A 232 -39.64 -5.95 -7.15
C PRO A 232 -40.17 -7.08 -8.05
N ALA A 233 -40.25 -8.29 -7.49
CA ALA A 233 -40.78 -9.46 -8.21
C ALA A 233 -42.28 -9.27 -8.53
N SER A 234 -42.73 -9.81 -9.67
CA SER A 234 -44.15 -9.84 -10.02
C SER A 234 -44.96 -10.56 -8.94
N THR A 235 -45.96 -9.88 -8.37
CA THR A 235 -46.78 -10.41 -7.28
C THR A 235 -48.23 -9.89 -7.34
N THR A 236 -49.08 -10.40 -6.46
CA THR A 236 -50.47 -9.97 -6.27
C THR A 236 -50.60 -9.18 -4.97
N ILE A 237 -50.98 -7.91 -5.07
CA ILE A 237 -50.97 -6.93 -3.98
C ILE A 237 -52.40 -6.72 -3.44
N PRO A 238 -52.63 -6.77 -2.12
CA PRO A 238 -53.94 -6.50 -1.53
C PRO A 238 -54.36 -5.03 -1.61
N LYS A 239 -55.66 -4.78 -1.53
CA LYS A 239 -56.24 -3.42 -1.52
C LYS A 239 -55.84 -2.67 -0.25
N GLY A 240 -55.62 -1.36 -0.36
CA GLY A 240 -55.22 -0.52 0.77
C GLY A 240 -53.75 -0.68 1.19
N ALA A 241 -52.97 -1.51 0.49
CA ALA A 241 -51.56 -1.73 0.84
C ALA A 241 -50.73 -0.45 0.68
N THR A 242 -50.06 -0.01 1.75
CA THR A 242 -49.22 1.19 1.73
C THR A 242 -47.76 0.88 1.44
N ALA A 243 -47.02 1.89 0.98
CA ALA A 243 -45.59 1.88 0.74
C ALA A 243 -45.11 0.70 -0.12
N VAL A 244 -45.88 0.30 -1.13
CA VAL A 244 -45.54 -0.84 -2.01
C VAL A 244 -44.58 -0.38 -3.10
N THR A 245 -43.40 -1.00 -3.20
CA THR A 245 -42.42 -0.70 -4.25
C THR A 245 -42.81 -1.38 -5.57
N PHE A 246 -43.01 -0.60 -6.62
CA PHE A 246 -43.37 -1.09 -7.97
C PHE A 246 -42.19 -1.10 -8.95
N LEU A 247 -41.21 -0.22 -8.74
CA LEU A 247 -40.00 -0.14 -9.56
C LEU A 247 -38.83 0.29 -8.67
N LYS A 248 -37.69 -0.38 -8.82
CA LYS A 248 -36.39 0.12 -8.37
C LYS A 248 -35.52 0.36 -9.59
N PHE A 249 -34.89 1.53 -9.68
CA PHE A 249 -34.11 1.97 -10.83
C PHE A 249 -32.85 2.70 -10.40
N ASN A 250 -31.78 2.53 -11.17
CA ASN A 250 -30.52 3.22 -10.96
C ASN A 250 -30.46 4.45 -11.87
N VAL A 251 -29.99 5.58 -11.33
CA VAL A 251 -29.60 6.77 -12.08
C VAL A 251 -28.08 6.83 -12.07
N SER A 252 -27.44 6.77 -13.23
CA SER A 252 -25.99 6.73 -13.37
C SER A 252 -25.49 7.98 -14.08
N ASN A 253 -24.53 8.66 -13.47
CA ASN A 253 -23.88 9.85 -14.00
C ASN A 253 -22.48 9.47 -14.47
N THR A 254 -22.27 9.37 -15.78
CA THR A 254 -20.97 9.12 -16.41
C THR A 254 -20.19 10.42 -16.70
N ASN A 255 -20.68 11.58 -16.22
CA ASN A 255 -19.92 12.82 -16.28
C ASN A 255 -18.90 12.88 -15.13
N ASN A 256 -17.79 13.58 -15.37
CA ASN A 256 -16.76 13.91 -14.37
C ASN A 256 -17.16 15.05 -13.40
N ILE A 257 -18.38 15.58 -13.52
CA ILE A 257 -18.99 16.53 -12.59
C ILE A 257 -20.25 15.94 -11.98
N GLY A 258 -20.55 16.28 -10.72
CA GLY A 258 -21.82 15.92 -10.09
C GLY A 258 -23.01 16.56 -10.81
N VAL A 259 -24.13 15.84 -10.86
CA VAL A 259 -25.39 16.32 -11.44
C VAL A 259 -26.50 16.22 -10.39
N THR A 260 -27.49 17.08 -10.48
CA THR A 260 -28.66 17.04 -9.58
C THR A 260 -29.87 16.56 -10.35
N VAL A 261 -30.48 15.43 -9.98
CA VAL A 261 -31.78 15.06 -10.55
C VAL A 261 -32.81 16.11 -10.11
N THR A 262 -33.38 16.82 -11.09
CA THR A 262 -34.34 17.92 -10.89
C THR A 262 -35.77 17.51 -11.19
N ASN A 263 -35.97 16.56 -12.10
CA ASN A 263 -37.29 16.03 -12.45
C ASN A 263 -37.24 14.53 -12.75
N VAL A 264 -38.30 13.81 -12.38
CA VAL A 264 -38.54 12.40 -12.78
C VAL A 264 -40.02 12.25 -13.12
N THR A 265 -40.32 11.74 -14.31
CA THR A 265 -41.68 11.40 -14.73
C THR A 265 -41.86 9.88 -14.70
N VAL A 266 -42.79 9.42 -13.87
CA VAL A 266 -43.19 8.03 -13.76
C VAL A 266 -44.51 7.83 -14.50
N LYS A 267 -44.61 6.79 -15.31
CA LYS A 267 -45.83 6.37 -16.00
C LYS A 267 -46.33 5.03 -15.49
N ARG A 268 -47.63 4.96 -15.19
CA ARG A 268 -48.36 3.71 -14.95
C ARG A 268 -48.71 3.07 -16.29
N THR A 269 -48.32 1.81 -16.46
CA THR A 269 -48.65 0.95 -17.60
C THR A 269 -49.51 -0.24 -17.15
N GLY A 270 -50.18 -0.91 -18.08
CA GLY A 270 -51.10 -2.03 -17.80
C GLY A 270 -52.58 -1.60 -17.72
N PRO A 271 -53.51 -2.57 -17.81
CA PRO A 271 -54.95 -2.34 -18.02
C PRO A 271 -55.74 -1.81 -16.81
N GLY A 272 -55.14 -1.71 -15.61
CA GLY A 272 -55.84 -1.16 -14.43
C GLY A 272 -56.10 0.35 -14.49
N ALA A 273 -56.83 0.91 -13.53
CA ALA A 273 -57.18 2.33 -13.47
C ALA A 273 -56.08 3.18 -12.80
N VAL A 274 -56.06 4.50 -13.06
CA VAL A 274 -55.18 5.42 -12.30
C VAL A 274 -55.62 5.57 -10.84
N THR A 275 -56.92 5.41 -10.57
CA THR A 275 -57.55 5.49 -9.24
C THR A 275 -57.34 4.24 -8.37
N ASP A 276 -56.67 3.22 -8.91
CA ASP A 276 -56.24 2.05 -8.11
C ASP A 276 -55.07 2.42 -7.16
N PHE A 277 -54.52 3.64 -7.26
CA PHE A 277 -53.52 4.23 -6.37
C PHE A 277 -54.02 5.52 -5.73
N SER A 278 -53.70 5.72 -4.46
CA SER A 278 -53.93 6.99 -3.75
C SER A 278 -52.81 7.99 -4.02
N ASP A 279 -51.55 7.54 -3.85
CA ASP A 279 -50.35 8.35 -4.02
C ASP A 279 -49.19 7.50 -4.57
N VAL A 280 -48.29 8.14 -5.31
CA VAL A 280 -46.97 7.61 -5.68
C VAL A 280 -45.86 8.57 -5.24
N TYR A 281 -44.72 8.00 -4.86
CA TYR A 281 -43.57 8.65 -4.25
C TYR A 281 -42.25 8.19 -4.89
N LEU A 282 -41.19 8.99 -4.72
CA LEU A 282 -39.81 8.51 -4.87
C LEU A 282 -39.17 8.29 -3.50
N PHE A 283 -38.37 7.23 -3.38
CA PHE A 283 -37.59 6.88 -2.20
C PHE A 283 -36.13 6.58 -2.57
N GLN A 284 -35.21 6.79 -1.63
CA GLN A 284 -33.85 6.26 -1.64
C GLN A 284 -33.65 5.45 -0.36
N GLY A 285 -33.60 4.12 -0.50
CA GLY A 285 -33.67 3.22 0.66
C GLY A 285 -34.94 3.50 1.49
N ASN A 286 -34.76 3.81 2.77
CA ASN A 286 -35.86 4.15 3.69
C ASN A 286 -36.27 5.63 3.66
N ASN A 287 -35.55 6.51 2.93
CA ASN A 287 -35.82 7.94 2.92
C ASN A 287 -36.79 8.30 1.80
N ARG A 288 -37.94 8.89 2.14
CA ARG A 288 -38.87 9.48 1.16
C ARG A 288 -38.21 10.72 0.55
N LEU A 289 -38.26 10.88 -0.78
CA LEU A 289 -37.64 12.03 -1.47
C LEU A 289 -38.65 13.03 -2.05
N THR A 290 -39.96 12.78 -1.93
CA THR A 290 -41.01 13.62 -2.51
C THR A 290 -42.25 13.64 -1.62
N PHE A 291 -43.12 14.63 -1.78
CA PHE A 291 -44.52 14.48 -1.38
C PHE A 291 -45.23 13.46 -2.28
N GLY A 292 -46.40 12.99 -1.84
CA GLY A 292 -47.29 12.15 -2.65
C GLY A 292 -47.80 12.87 -3.89
N ARG A 293 -48.01 12.11 -4.96
CA ARG A 293 -48.63 12.58 -6.21
C ARG A 293 -49.62 11.54 -6.75
N THR A 294 -50.70 12.00 -7.34
CA THR A 294 -51.63 11.15 -8.12
C THR A 294 -51.17 11.01 -9.57
N PHE A 295 -51.52 9.90 -10.22
CA PHE A 295 -51.36 9.76 -11.67
C PHE A 295 -52.40 10.58 -12.43
N ASN A 296 -51.98 11.32 -13.45
CA ASN A 296 -52.86 12.04 -14.36
C ASN A 296 -53.77 11.06 -15.13
N SER A 297 -55.09 11.30 -15.15
CA SER A 297 -56.07 10.39 -15.77
C SER A 297 -55.98 10.30 -17.30
N SER A 298 -55.46 11.33 -17.98
CA SER A 298 -55.31 11.35 -19.44
C SER A 298 -53.97 10.78 -19.91
N THR A 299 -52.87 11.00 -19.18
CA THR A 299 -51.52 10.54 -19.58
C THR A 299 -51.03 9.29 -18.83
N SER A 300 -51.67 8.93 -17.71
CA SER A 300 -51.19 7.95 -16.73
C SER A 300 -49.80 8.26 -16.14
N GLU A 301 -49.42 9.54 -16.06
CA GLU A 301 -48.11 9.99 -15.56
C GLU A 301 -48.21 10.77 -14.25
N ALA A 302 -47.18 10.61 -13.41
CA ALA A 302 -46.90 11.41 -12.23
C ALA A 302 -45.52 12.05 -12.41
N VAL A 303 -45.48 13.39 -12.47
CA VAL A 303 -44.25 14.17 -12.65
C VAL A 303 -43.77 14.65 -11.29
N PHE A 304 -42.61 14.21 -10.84
CA PHE A 304 -41.91 14.75 -9.68
C PHE A 304 -40.95 15.85 -10.14
N SER A 305 -41.14 17.06 -9.65
CA SER A 305 -40.40 18.26 -10.08
C SER A 305 -39.84 19.04 -8.89
N GLY A 306 -38.82 19.87 -9.14
CA GLY A 306 -38.15 20.66 -8.09
C GLY A 306 -37.27 19.79 -7.18
N LEU A 307 -36.82 18.64 -7.67
CA LEU A 307 -35.97 17.72 -6.94
C LEU A 307 -34.56 18.32 -6.78
N ASN A 308 -33.91 17.99 -5.65
CA ASN A 308 -32.52 18.34 -5.40
C ASN A 308 -31.75 17.07 -4.97
N ILE A 309 -31.77 16.03 -5.81
CA ILE A 309 -31.16 14.75 -5.49
C ILE A 309 -29.79 14.66 -6.20
N PRO A 310 -28.66 14.80 -5.48
CA PRO A 310 -27.34 14.77 -6.10
C PRO A 310 -26.96 13.35 -6.53
N VAL A 311 -26.36 13.23 -7.71
CA VAL A 311 -25.64 12.06 -8.19
C VAL A 311 -24.21 12.49 -8.44
N SER A 312 -23.26 11.88 -7.72
CA SER A 312 -21.84 12.25 -7.77
C SER A 312 -21.25 12.09 -9.18
N ALA A 313 -20.11 12.73 -9.43
CA ALA A 313 -19.31 12.47 -10.63
C ALA A 313 -18.98 10.96 -10.72
N ASN A 314 -19.14 10.36 -11.91
CA ASN A 314 -18.97 8.92 -12.15
C ASN A 314 -19.80 8.00 -11.22
N GLY A 315 -20.83 8.53 -10.55
CA GLY A 315 -21.61 7.83 -9.54
C GLY A 315 -22.88 7.18 -10.08
N SER A 316 -23.45 6.27 -9.27
CA SER A 316 -24.79 5.71 -9.50
C SER A 316 -25.60 5.71 -8.21
N MET A 317 -26.91 5.94 -8.33
CA MET A 317 -27.83 6.04 -7.20
C MET A 317 -29.10 5.23 -7.48
N ALA A 318 -29.44 4.34 -6.56
CA ALA A 318 -30.69 3.58 -6.60
C ALA A 318 -31.85 4.41 -6.05
N LEU A 319 -32.89 4.58 -6.86
CA LEU A 319 -34.18 5.16 -6.51
C LEU A 319 -35.28 4.09 -6.58
N SER A 320 -36.32 4.27 -5.78
CA SER A 320 -37.51 3.41 -5.76
C SER A 320 -38.76 4.24 -6.03
N VAL A 321 -39.61 3.75 -6.93
CA VAL A 321 -40.98 4.25 -7.10
C VAL A 321 -41.89 3.41 -6.21
N VAL A 322 -42.47 4.08 -5.21
CA VAL A 322 -43.27 3.48 -4.15
C VAL A 322 -44.68 4.06 -4.23
N ALA A 323 -45.72 3.26 -4.07
CA ALA A 323 -47.11 3.73 -4.12
C ALA A 323 -47.99 3.13 -3.02
N ASP A 324 -49.01 3.90 -2.65
CA ASP A 324 -50.10 3.49 -1.78
C ASP A 324 -51.26 3.01 -2.67
N VAL A 325 -51.58 1.71 -2.59
CA VAL A 325 -52.71 1.10 -3.31
C VAL A 325 -54.01 1.55 -2.65
N SER A 326 -54.96 2.06 -3.46
CA SER A 326 -56.25 2.51 -2.94
C SER A 326 -57.02 1.36 -2.28
N ALA A 327 -57.71 1.64 -1.18
CA ALA A 327 -58.68 0.70 -0.58
C ALA A 327 -59.84 0.38 -1.54
N SER A 328 -60.14 1.27 -2.50
CA SER A 328 -61.15 1.09 -3.55
C SER A 328 -60.60 0.48 -4.84
N ALA A 329 -59.34 0.05 -4.89
CA ALA A 329 -58.70 -0.48 -6.10
C ALA A 329 -59.46 -1.66 -6.72
N SER A 330 -59.42 -1.75 -8.04
CA SER A 330 -60.17 -2.72 -8.84
C SER A 330 -59.52 -4.10 -8.82
N THR A 331 -60.27 -5.13 -8.41
CA THR A 331 -59.75 -6.51 -8.33
C THR A 331 -59.39 -7.02 -9.72
N GLY A 332 -58.20 -7.61 -9.87
CA GLY A 332 -57.69 -8.10 -11.16
C GLY A 332 -57.06 -7.04 -12.05
N SER A 333 -57.02 -5.76 -11.64
CA SER A 333 -56.21 -4.75 -12.30
C SER A 333 -54.74 -5.18 -12.35
N VAL A 334 -54.09 -5.02 -13.50
CA VAL A 334 -52.65 -5.26 -13.67
C VAL A 334 -51.95 -3.93 -13.95
N HIS A 335 -50.85 -3.69 -13.24
CA HIS A 335 -50.06 -2.47 -13.28
C HIS A 335 -48.56 -2.76 -13.34
N ALA A 336 -47.81 -1.94 -14.07
CA ALA A 336 -46.36 -1.80 -13.93
C ALA A 336 -46.01 -0.32 -14.00
N PHE A 337 -44.93 0.12 -13.36
CA PHE A 337 -44.46 1.51 -13.45
C PHE A 337 -43.18 1.60 -14.30
N ALA A 338 -43.06 2.67 -15.08
CA ALA A 338 -41.86 2.96 -15.86
C ALA A 338 -41.42 4.42 -15.67
N VAL A 339 -40.13 4.71 -15.73
CA VAL A 339 -39.61 6.09 -15.84
C VAL A 339 -39.62 6.47 -17.32
N THR A 340 -40.44 7.46 -17.70
CA THR A 340 -40.56 7.93 -19.09
C THR A 340 -39.75 9.18 -19.40
N SER A 341 -39.34 9.92 -18.37
CA SER A 341 -38.41 11.04 -18.49
C SER A 341 -37.68 11.24 -17.16
N LEU A 342 -36.41 11.58 -17.22
CA LEU A 342 -35.62 12.02 -16.07
C LEU A 342 -34.77 13.21 -16.52
N THR A 343 -34.77 14.29 -15.75
CA THR A 343 -33.96 15.48 -15.99
C THR A 343 -32.95 15.61 -14.87
N ALA A 344 -31.67 15.72 -15.22
CA ALA A 344 -30.58 15.99 -14.31
C ALA A 344 -29.88 17.30 -14.72
N SER A 345 -29.80 18.24 -13.78
CA SER A 345 -29.40 19.62 -13.98
C SER A 345 -30.21 20.26 -15.12
N SER A 346 -29.61 20.42 -16.30
CA SER A 346 -30.22 20.99 -17.50
C SER A 346 -30.42 19.98 -18.65
N PHE A 347 -30.24 18.68 -18.40
CA PHE A 347 -30.22 17.64 -19.44
C PHE A 347 -31.28 16.57 -19.18
N THR A 348 -31.95 16.11 -20.23
CA THR A 348 -32.77 14.89 -20.16
C THR A 348 -31.87 13.67 -20.27
N ALA A 349 -31.90 12.82 -19.25
CA ALA A 349 -31.16 11.57 -19.20
C ALA A 349 -31.73 10.54 -20.20
N THR A 350 -30.88 9.69 -20.74
CA THR A 350 -31.26 8.63 -21.69
C THR A 350 -31.27 7.26 -21.01
N GLY A 351 -32.39 6.55 -21.08
CA GLY A 351 -32.53 5.32 -20.32
C GLY A 351 -33.88 4.63 -20.52
N ASN A 352 -34.01 3.45 -19.93
CA ASN A 352 -35.27 2.74 -19.80
C ASN A 352 -35.30 1.97 -18.49
N ALA A 353 -36.28 2.28 -17.63
CA ALA A 353 -36.53 1.55 -16.39
C ALA A 353 -38.02 1.25 -16.30
N GLN A 354 -38.38 -0.04 -16.32
CA GLN A 354 -39.75 -0.52 -16.18
C GLN A 354 -39.77 -1.66 -15.15
N GLY A 355 -40.74 -1.60 -14.23
CA GLY A 355 -40.97 -2.61 -13.21
C GLY A 355 -41.79 -3.78 -13.75
N ASN A 356 -41.87 -4.85 -12.96
CA ASN A 356 -42.69 -6.01 -13.30
C ASN A 356 -44.19 -5.70 -13.23
N ASN A 357 -44.99 -6.50 -13.94
CA ASN A 357 -46.44 -6.49 -13.78
C ASN A 357 -46.83 -6.97 -12.37
N MET A 358 -47.65 -6.19 -11.68
CA MET A 358 -48.26 -6.48 -10.38
C MET A 358 -49.78 -6.55 -10.55
N THR A 359 -50.45 -7.47 -9.85
CA THR A 359 -51.91 -7.66 -9.95
C THR A 359 -52.60 -7.23 -8.65
N ILE A 360 -53.75 -6.57 -8.71
CA ILE A 360 -54.53 -6.18 -7.51
C ILE A 360 -55.42 -7.34 -7.06
N ALA A 361 -55.33 -7.71 -5.78
CA ALA A 361 -56.08 -8.81 -5.17
C ALA A 361 -57.56 -8.47 -4.90
N GLY A 362 -58.34 -9.50 -4.59
CA GLY A 362 -59.70 -9.34 -4.04
C GLY A 362 -59.73 -8.99 -2.55
N VAL A 363 -58.65 -9.28 -1.82
CA VAL A 363 -58.52 -9.08 -0.36
C VAL A 363 -57.89 -7.72 -0.02
N ALA A 364 -58.18 -7.20 1.16
CA ALA A 364 -57.56 -6.01 1.72
C ALA A 364 -56.35 -6.36 2.61
N ALA A 365 -55.43 -5.42 2.78
CA ALA A 365 -54.35 -5.51 3.77
C ALA A 365 -54.90 -5.35 5.20
N GLY A 366 -54.14 -5.74 6.23
CA GLY A 366 -54.36 -5.28 7.60
C GLY A 366 -54.33 -3.75 7.71
N THR A 367 -54.74 -3.22 8.86
CA THR A 367 -54.85 -1.77 9.08
C THR A 367 -54.02 -1.33 10.29
N ILE A 368 -53.48 -0.11 10.24
CA ILE A 368 -52.82 0.55 11.38
C ILE A 368 -53.33 1.99 11.49
N THR A 369 -53.69 2.40 12.71
CA THR A 369 -54.10 3.78 13.00
C THR A 369 -53.03 4.45 13.86
N ILE A 370 -52.64 5.67 13.49
CA ILE A 370 -51.84 6.58 14.32
C ILE A 370 -52.71 7.74 14.81
N ALA A 371 -52.63 8.04 16.10
CA ALA A 371 -53.35 9.14 16.73
C ALA A 371 -52.49 9.85 17.78
N ARG A 372 -52.70 11.17 17.99
CA ARG A 372 -52.08 11.90 19.09
C ARG A 372 -52.47 11.25 20.43
N SER A 373 -51.52 11.16 21.36
CA SER A 373 -51.77 10.58 22.69
C SER A 373 -51.24 11.52 23.78
N GLY A 374 -52.03 11.73 24.83
CA GLY A 374 -51.59 12.43 26.05
C GLY A 374 -51.24 13.92 25.90
N THR A 375 -50.49 14.41 26.87
CA THR A 375 -50.14 15.82 27.07
C THR A 375 -48.65 15.95 27.31
N LEU A 376 -47.97 16.76 26.48
CA LEU A 376 -46.55 17.06 26.59
C LEU A 376 -46.31 18.22 27.55
N THR A 377 -45.14 18.24 28.18
CA THR A 377 -44.66 19.37 29.00
C THR A 377 -43.70 20.20 28.18
N ASN A 378 -43.85 21.52 28.20
CA ASN A 378 -42.95 22.45 27.51
C ASN A 378 -41.52 22.38 28.10
N PRO A 379 -40.49 22.02 27.31
CA PRO A 379 -39.12 21.91 27.80
C PRO A 379 -38.43 23.28 27.90
N GLN A 380 -37.42 23.39 28.76
CA GLN A 380 -36.57 24.58 28.86
C GLN A 380 -35.44 24.55 27.82
N ILE A 381 -34.90 25.74 27.47
CA ILE A 381 -33.67 25.85 26.68
C ILE A 381 -32.54 25.08 27.39
N GLY A 382 -31.84 24.20 26.67
CA GLY A 382 -30.77 23.35 27.22
C GLY A 382 -31.23 22.04 27.86
N ALA A 383 -32.54 21.77 27.95
CA ALA A 383 -33.05 20.50 28.50
C ALA A 383 -32.54 19.30 27.69
N GLN A 384 -32.09 18.25 28.39
CA GLN A 384 -31.63 16.98 27.80
C GLN A 384 -32.73 15.91 27.92
N ASP A 385 -32.79 15.00 26.96
CA ASP A 385 -33.75 13.87 26.90
C ASP A 385 -35.24 14.29 27.13
N ALA A 386 -35.63 15.47 26.65
CA ALA A 386 -36.98 16.01 26.82
C ALA A 386 -38.00 15.26 25.95
N GLU A 387 -39.15 14.84 26.51
CA GLU A 387 -40.26 14.23 25.75
C GLU A 387 -40.94 15.28 24.85
N ILE A 388 -40.70 15.22 23.54
CA ILE A 388 -41.19 16.18 22.53
C ILE A 388 -42.32 15.63 21.65
N VAL A 389 -42.60 14.33 21.72
CA VAL A 389 -43.68 13.65 20.98
C VAL A 389 -44.35 12.60 21.83
N GLN A 390 -45.67 12.47 21.70
CA GLN A 390 -46.41 11.32 22.17
C GLN A 390 -47.55 10.96 21.19
N PHE A 391 -47.53 9.73 20.67
CA PHE A 391 -48.58 9.18 19.81
C PHE A 391 -48.90 7.73 20.16
N GLN A 392 -50.00 7.24 19.59
CA GLN A 392 -50.48 5.89 19.78
C GLN A 392 -50.66 5.20 18.42
N LEU A 393 -50.16 3.97 18.31
CA LEU A 393 -50.32 3.07 17.17
C LEU A 393 -51.27 1.93 17.55
N THR A 394 -52.31 1.71 16.76
CA THR A 394 -53.29 0.63 16.98
C THR A 394 -53.37 -0.26 15.75
N ALA A 395 -53.13 -1.55 15.91
CA ALA A 395 -53.32 -2.54 14.86
C ALA A 395 -54.80 -2.93 14.74
N GLY A 396 -55.29 -3.12 13.51
CA GLY A 396 -56.63 -3.65 13.25
C GLY A 396 -56.78 -5.10 13.74
N SER A 397 -58.02 -5.59 13.78
CA SER A 397 -58.33 -6.96 14.25
C SER A 397 -57.98 -8.07 13.25
N SER A 398 -57.59 -7.72 12.01
CA SER A 398 -57.37 -8.67 10.92
C SER A 398 -56.11 -9.53 11.09
N GLU A 399 -54.99 -8.91 11.45
CA GLU A 399 -53.68 -9.57 11.49
C GLU A 399 -52.68 -8.84 12.38
N ASP A 400 -51.64 -9.57 12.81
CA ASP A 400 -50.54 -9.01 13.59
C ASP A 400 -49.60 -8.24 12.65
N LEU A 401 -49.03 -7.14 13.14
CA LEU A 401 -48.20 -6.22 12.36
C LEU A 401 -46.76 -6.18 12.89
N LYS A 402 -45.80 -6.00 11.98
CA LYS A 402 -44.42 -5.62 12.34
C LYS A 402 -44.05 -4.29 11.72
N LEU A 403 -43.81 -3.30 12.57
CA LEU A 403 -43.40 -1.96 12.18
C LEU A 403 -41.91 -1.93 11.87
N GLN A 404 -41.58 -1.55 10.62
CA GLN A 404 -40.22 -1.47 10.10
C GLN A 404 -39.67 -0.04 10.11
N ARG A 405 -40.53 0.95 9.82
CA ARG A 405 -40.15 2.36 9.70
C ARG A 405 -41.28 3.28 10.13
N ILE A 406 -40.92 4.40 10.76
CA ILE A 406 -41.75 5.62 10.81
C ILE A 406 -40.91 6.83 10.39
N ILE A 407 -41.48 7.72 9.58
CA ILE A 407 -40.89 9.03 9.24
C ILE A 407 -41.76 10.11 9.90
N LEU A 408 -41.17 11.02 10.66
CA LEU A 408 -41.88 12.09 11.37
C LEU A 408 -41.44 13.45 10.84
N THR A 409 -42.39 14.30 10.46
CA THR A 409 -42.14 15.66 9.92
C THR A 409 -42.33 16.71 11.02
N ASN A 410 -41.39 17.65 11.15
CA ASN A 410 -41.47 18.81 12.07
C ASN A 410 -41.74 20.12 11.31
N THR A 411 -42.83 20.82 11.62
CA THR A 411 -43.15 22.15 11.06
C THR A 411 -43.11 23.28 12.09
N GLY A 412 -42.39 23.09 13.19
CA GLY A 412 -42.06 24.15 14.15
C GLY A 412 -40.98 25.11 13.63
N ASN A 413 -40.68 26.16 14.41
CA ASN A 413 -39.64 27.14 14.08
C ASN A 413 -38.30 26.91 14.82
N ILE A 414 -38.20 25.88 15.68
CA ILE A 414 -36.90 25.39 16.16
C ILE A 414 -36.10 24.85 14.96
N SER A 415 -34.90 25.39 14.74
CA SER A 415 -33.96 24.88 13.73
C SER A 415 -33.66 23.40 13.95
N THR A 416 -33.63 22.60 12.88
CA THR A 416 -33.47 21.14 12.95
C THR A 416 -32.19 20.70 13.67
N GLY A 417 -31.10 21.48 13.56
CA GLY A 417 -29.84 21.23 14.28
C GLY A 417 -29.88 21.51 15.79
N ASN A 418 -30.98 22.07 16.32
CA ASN A 418 -31.19 22.31 17.76
C ASN A 418 -32.12 21.26 18.41
N LEU A 419 -32.53 20.21 17.68
CA LEU A 419 -33.25 19.05 18.21
C LEU A 419 -32.41 17.81 17.95
N THR A 420 -31.54 17.48 18.91
CA THR A 420 -30.56 16.39 18.79
C THR A 420 -30.95 15.16 19.60
N ASP A 421 -30.22 14.06 19.41
CA ASP A 421 -30.37 12.79 20.14
C ASP A 421 -31.81 12.23 20.15
N LEU A 422 -32.38 12.10 18.94
CA LEU A 422 -33.77 11.67 18.73
C LEU A 422 -33.96 10.17 19.04
N LYS A 423 -34.63 9.84 20.16
CA LYS A 423 -34.88 8.47 20.65
C LYS A 423 -36.38 8.14 20.74
N LEU A 424 -36.89 7.22 19.93
CA LEU A 424 -38.24 6.67 20.11
C LEU A 424 -38.26 5.61 21.21
N ARG A 425 -39.25 5.68 22.12
CA ARG A 425 -39.38 4.79 23.27
C ARG A 425 -40.81 4.24 23.44
N ASP A 426 -40.93 3.01 23.94
CA ASP A 426 -42.21 2.45 24.38
C ASP A 426 -42.56 3.07 25.74
N ARG A 427 -43.68 3.80 25.79
CA ARG A 427 -44.07 4.58 26.96
C ARG A 427 -44.53 3.71 28.15
N ALA A 428 -44.82 2.42 27.93
CA ALA A 428 -45.24 1.51 28.99
C ALA A 428 -44.08 1.04 29.88
N ASN A 429 -42.85 1.00 29.35
CA ASN A 429 -41.67 0.46 30.04
C ASN A 429 -40.37 1.26 29.81
N ASN A 430 -40.44 2.39 29.10
CA ASN A 430 -39.33 3.28 28.72
C ASN A 430 -38.24 2.63 27.82
N ALA A 431 -38.53 1.47 27.23
CA ALA A 431 -37.59 0.76 26.36
C ALA A 431 -37.30 1.56 25.07
N LEU A 432 -36.04 1.63 24.67
CA LEU A 432 -35.63 2.23 23.39
C LEU A 432 -36.12 1.35 22.23
N LEU A 433 -36.77 1.96 21.24
CA LEU A 433 -37.32 1.26 20.06
C LEU A 433 -36.52 1.56 18.79
N ALA A 434 -36.13 2.81 18.59
CA ALA A 434 -35.35 3.28 17.45
C ALA A 434 -34.71 4.64 17.75
N THR A 435 -33.66 4.99 17.02
CA THR A 435 -33.06 6.34 17.03
C THR A 435 -33.08 6.95 15.63
N SER A 436 -32.83 8.25 15.53
CA SER A 436 -32.62 8.93 14.26
C SER A 436 -31.43 9.90 14.36
N GLY A 437 -30.73 10.11 13.25
CA GLY A 437 -29.57 11.03 13.18
C GLY A 437 -29.94 12.52 13.26
N GLY A 438 -31.23 12.85 13.29
CA GLY A 438 -31.76 14.22 13.29
C GLY A 438 -32.87 14.39 12.25
N PHE A 439 -33.35 15.62 12.12
CA PHE A 439 -34.27 16.00 11.03
C PHE A 439 -33.47 16.42 9.78
N ASP A 440 -33.88 15.93 8.61
CA ASP A 440 -33.26 16.28 7.33
C ASP A 440 -33.55 17.74 6.89
N ALA A 441 -33.04 18.13 5.72
CA ALA A 441 -33.26 19.47 5.15
C ALA A 441 -34.73 19.78 4.80
N TRP A 442 -35.62 18.78 4.85
CA TRP A 442 -37.06 18.90 4.66
C TRP A 442 -37.82 18.74 6.00
N SER A 443 -37.08 18.83 7.12
CA SER A 443 -37.55 18.67 8.50
C SER A 443 -38.14 17.30 8.83
N ARG A 444 -37.58 16.21 8.29
CA ARG A 444 -38.06 14.83 8.52
C ARG A 444 -37.03 13.98 9.23
N ALA A 445 -37.43 13.30 10.29
CA ALA A 445 -36.62 12.32 11.02
C ALA A 445 -37.10 10.91 10.65
N VAL A 446 -36.17 10.06 10.20
CA VAL A 446 -36.45 8.66 9.82
C VAL A 446 -36.01 7.75 10.95
N PHE A 447 -36.92 6.91 11.43
CA PHE A 447 -36.66 5.90 12.45
C PHE A 447 -36.88 4.51 11.85
N GLN A 448 -35.86 3.67 11.93
CA GLN A 448 -35.91 2.27 11.51
C GLN A 448 -35.85 1.36 12.74
N PHE A 449 -36.75 0.38 12.81
CA PHE A 449 -36.84 -0.55 13.93
C PHE A 449 -35.96 -1.76 13.67
N SER A 450 -35.07 -2.08 14.61
CA SER A 450 -34.20 -3.27 14.56
C SER A 450 -33.98 -3.80 15.98
N PRO A 451 -34.67 -4.87 16.40
CA PRO A 451 -35.67 -5.65 15.63
C PRO A 451 -36.95 -4.85 15.31
N GLU A 452 -37.72 -5.34 14.33
CA GLU A 452 -39.03 -4.80 13.97
C GLU A 452 -39.98 -4.79 15.18
N LEU A 453 -40.75 -3.71 15.37
CA LEU A 453 -41.69 -3.61 16.49
C LEU A 453 -42.99 -4.38 16.17
N GLN A 454 -43.22 -5.48 16.88
CA GLN A 454 -44.47 -6.24 16.79
C GLN A 454 -45.63 -5.53 17.51
N ILE A 455 -46.79 -5.46 16.85
CA ILE A 455 -48.08 -5.06 17.42
C ILE A 455 -49.09 -6.13 17.02
N ASP A 456 -49.58 -6.91 17.99
CA ASP A 456 -50.57 -7.96 17.71
C ASP A 456 -51.92 -7.37 17.29
N ARG A 457 -52.72 -8.15 16.57
CA ARG A 457 -54.03 -7.72 16.06
C ARG A 457 -54.93 -7.17 17.17
N GLY A 458 -55.53 -6.00 16.94
CA GLY A 458 -56.39 -5.32 17.91
C GLY A 458 -55.67 -4.72 19.13
N ASN A 459 -54.35 -4.91 19.27
CA ASN A 459 -53.56 -4.29 20.32
C ASN A 459 -53.04 -2.91 19.93
N THR A 460 -52.59 -2.18 20.94
CA THR A 460 -52.21 -0.78 20.86
C THR A 460 -50.87 -0.54 21.56
N LYS A 461 -50.02 0.31 20.98
CA LYS A 461 -48.74 0.75 21.53
C LYS A 461 -48.70 2.27 21.63
N THR A 462 -48.35 2.80 22.80
CA THR A 462 -48.10 4.23 23.00
C THR A 462 -46.59 4.48 22.96
N VAL A 463 -46.17 5.39 22.10
CA VAL A 463 -44.77 5.70 21.80
C VAL A 463 -44.49 7.17 22.13
N SER A 464 -43.31 7.46 22.65
CA SER A 464 -42.81 8.84 22.77
C SER A 464 -41.46 9.04 22.08
N LEU A 465 -41.13 10.29 21.76
CA LEU A 465 -39.80 10.71 21.27
C LEU A 465 -39.16 11.61 22.33
N THR A 466 -37.93 11.29 22.75
CA THR A 466 -37.07 12.24 23.48
C THR A 466 -36.06 12.90 22.55
N ALA A 467 -35.67 14.13 22.90
CA ALA A 467 -34.65 14.93 22.21
C ALA A 467 -33.99 15.93 23.16
N ASP A 468 -32.76 16.35 22.85
CA ASP A 468 -32.12 17.48 23.54
C ASP A 468 -32.50 18.80 22.87
N ILE A 469 -32.72 19.84 23.68
CA ILE A 469 -33.06 21.19 23.24
C ILE A 469 -31.79 22.05 23.24
N GLY A 470 -31.27 22.37 22.05
CA GLY A 470 -30.05 23.15 21.88
C GLY A 470 -30.07 24.53 22.55
N SER A 471 -28.91 25.02 22.97
CA SER A 471 -28.75 26.36 23.57
C SER A 471 -28.98 27.51 22.59
N GLY A 472 -29.01 27.23 21.27
CA GLY A 472 -29.35 28.18 20.21
C GLY A 472 -30.86 28.41 20.01
N VAL A 473 -31.73 27.76 20.81
CA VAL A 473 -33.19 27.92 20.76
C VAL A 473 -33.64 29.13 21.57
N ARG A 474 -34.70 29.80 21.14
CA ARG A 474 -35.29 30.94 21.83
C ARG A 474 -36.55 30.53 22.59
N ALA A 475 -36.83 31.23 23.68
CA ALA A 475 -38.09 31.09 24.38
C ALA A 475 -39.26 31.47 23.45
N GLY A 476 -40.29 30.63 23.40
CA GLY A 476 -41.40 30.75 22.46
C GLY A 476 -41.20 30.04 21.11
N ASP A 477 -40.01 29.51 20.82
CA ASP A 477 -39.84 28.62 19.66
C ASP A 477 -40.62 27.30 19.87
N THR A 478 -41.04 26.69 18.77
CA THR A 478 -41.99 25.58 18.73
C THR A 478 -41.44 24.38 17.96
N SER A 479 -41.88 23.18 18.35
CA SER A 479 -41.80 21.98 17.52
C SER A 479 -43.20 21.41 17.32
N ARG A 480 -43.50 20.95 16.10
CA ARG A 480 -44.82 20.47 15.68
C ARG A 480 -44.63 19.23 14.82
N ILE A 481 -44.79 18.05 15.42
CA ILE A 481 -44.36 16.77 14.84
C ILE A 481 -45.57 15.86 14.57
N PHE A 482 -45.66 15.33 13.34
CA PHE A 482 -46.80 14.55 12.84
C PHE A 482 -46.39 13.54 11.76
N LEU A 483 -47.34 12.71 11.30
CA LEU A 483 -47.17 11.79 10.18
C LEU A 483 -47.77 12.41 8.90
N GLU A 484 -46.92 12.80 7.95
CA GLU A 484 -47.35 13.61 6.81
C GLU A 484 -48.03 12.79 5.71
N ASN A 485 -47.48 11.63 5.35
CA ASN A 485 -48.01 10.77 4.29
C ASN A 485 -48.18 9.33 4.80
N SER A 486 -49.08 8.57 4.17
CA SER A 486 -49.38 7.20 4.63
C SER A 486 -48.16 6.28 4.46
N ALA A 487 -47.41 6.40 3.37
CA ALA A 487 -46.14 5.69 3.15
C ALA A 487 -45.00 5.99 4.15
N ASP A 488 -45.15 6.99 5.04
CA ASP A 488 -44.17 7.27 6.10
C ASP A 488 -44.18 6.20 7.20
N LEU A 489 -45.32 5.54 7.42
CA LEU A 489 -45.51 4.49 8.43
C LEU A 489 -45.57 3.11 7.76
N LEU A 490 -44.46 2.37 7.78
CA LEU A 490 -44.37 1.04 7.16
C LEU A 490 -44.51 -0.06 8.22
N ALA A 491 -45.71 -0.63 8.34
CA ALA A 491 -46.00 -1.81 9.14
C ALA A 491 -46.44 -2.98 8.25
N ILE A 492 -45.69 -4.08 8.27
CA ILE A 492 -45.96 -5.26 7.43
C ILE A 492 -46.92 -6.23 8.14
N GLY A 493 -48.06 -6.50 7.50
CA GLY A 493 -49.01 -7.53 7.93
C GLY A 493 -48.43 -8.94 7.79
N GLN A 494 -48.45 -9.71 8.87
CA GLN A 494 -47.80 -11.03 8.92
C GLN A 494 -48.57 -12.14 8.16
N THR A 495 -49.78 -11.87 7.66
CA THR A 495 -50.58 -12.83 6.87
C THR A 495 -50.30 -12.73 5.37
N LEU A 496 -50.21 -11.50 4.85
CA LEU A 496 -50.06 -11.25 3.41
C LEU A 496 -48.67 -10.72 3.01
N GLY A 497 -47.87 -10.22 3.96
CA GLY A 497 -46.51 -9.72 3.68
C GLY A 497 -46.45 -8.34 3.03
N PHE A 498 -47.53 -7.55 3.13
CA PHE A 498 -47.62 -6.19 2.57
C PHE A 498 -47.82 -5.13 3.65
N GLY A 499 -47.55 -3.85 3.31
CA GLY A 499 -47.78 -2.72 4.19
C GLY A 499 -49.27 -2.55 4.53
N ALA A 500 -49.57 -2.37 5.82
CA ALA A 500 -50.93 -2.15 6.32
C ALA A 500 -51.53 -0.82 5.83
N THR A 501 -52.85 -0.75 5.70
CA THR A 501 -53.57 0.50 5.40
C THR A 501 -53.41 1.47 6.58
N VAL A 502 -52.78 2.62 6.34
CA VAL A 502 -52.51 3.63 7.37
C VAL A 502 -53.67 4.62 7.48
N THR A 503 -54.22 4.76 8.69
CA THR A 503 -55.15 5.83 9.08
C THR A 503 -54.41 6.84 9.96
N ARG A 504 -54.35 8.10 9.54
CA ARG A 504 -53.51 9.14 10.18
C ARG A 504 -54.20 10.47 10.48
N THR A 505 -55.53 10.55 10.33
CA THR A 505 -56.30 11.80 10.48
C THR A 505 -56.20 12.42 11.88
N ASP A 506 -55.94 11.63 12.92
CA ASP A 506 -55.72 12.11 14.28
C ASP A 506 -54.23 12.42 14.58
N TYR A 507 -53.37 12.42 13.55
CA TYR A 507 -51.92 12.67 13.67
C TYR A 507 -51.25 13.20 12.39
N ASP A 508 -51.94 14.02 11.57
CA ASP A 508 -51.41 14.54 10.30
C ASP A 508 -51.27 16.07 10.20
N ASN A 509 -51.49 16.82 11.28
CA ASN A 509 -51.39 18.28 11.34
C ASN A 509 -52.25 19.02 10.28
N SER A 510 -53.34 18.41 9.81
CA SER A 510 -54.30 19.03 8.88
C SER A 510 -55.14 20.13 9.54
N ALA A 511 -55.42 20.04 10.84
CA ALA A 511 -56.07 21.09 11.63
C ALA A 511 -55.12 22.28 11.94
N ASN A 512 -53.81 22.02 12.02
CA ASN A 512 -52.75 23.01 12.26
C ASN A 512 -52.92 23.81 13.58
N ASP A 513 -53.69 23.28 14.53
CA ASP A 513 -53.95 23.83 15.87
C ASP A 513 -53.31 23.02 17.01
N GLY A 514 -52.66 21.89 16.67
CA GLY A 514 -51.99 20.99 17.61
C GLY A 514 -52.88 19.90 18.21
N THR A 515 -54.13 19.76 17.76
CA THR A 515 -55.00 18.63 18.16
C THR A 515 -54.58 17.31 17.52
N ASP A 516 -54.00 17.37 16.32
CA ASP A 516 -53.61 16.27 15.43
C ASP A 516 -52.10 16.24 15.13
N ALA A 517 -51.30 16.77 16.06
CA ALA A 517 -49.84 16.75 16.02
C ALA A 517 -49.28 16.79 17.44
N SER A 518 -48.06 16.27 17.67
CA SER A 518 -47.32 16.55 18.90
C SER A 518 -46.78 17.98 18.86
N TRP A 519 -47.04 18.76 19.92
CA TRP A 519 -46.72 20.19 19.96
C TRP A 519 -46.05 20.54 21.28
N ILE A 520 -44.91 21.23 21.20
CA ILE A 520 -44.22 21.87 22.34
C ILE A 520 -43.88 23.33 22.04
N VAL A 521 -43.74 24.13 23.10
CA VAL A 521 -43.22 25.51 23.08
C VAL A 521 -42.08 25.59 24.08
N VAL A 522 -40.91 26.12 23.70
CA VAL A 522 -39.73 26.15 24.57
C VAL A 522 -39.83 27.27 25.60
N ALA A 523 -39.63 26.91 26.86
CA ALA A 523 -39.62 27.82 28.00
C ALA A 523 -38.22 28.44 28.22
N PRO A 524 -38.12 29.69 28.71
CA PRO A 524 -36.83 30.31 29.01
C PRO A 524 -36.12 29.63 30.19
N GLY A 525 -34.80 29.65 30.17
CA GLY A 525 -33.93 29.61 31.35
C GLY A 525 -33.11 30.91 31.39
N GLN A 526 -32.82 31.44 32.58
CA GLN A 526 -32.08 32.70 32.72
C GLN A 526 -30.56 32.48 32.68
N ILE A 527 -30.08 31.35 33.20
CA ILE A 527 -28.67 30.94 33.22
C ILE A 527 -28.55 29.50 32.72
N THR A 528 -27.57 29.22 31.88
CA THR A 528 -27.23 27.87 31.41
C THR A 528 -25.78 27.53 31.76
N LEU A 529 -25.52 26.31 32.21
CA LEU A 529 -24.21 25.77 32.59
C LEU A 529 -23.91 24.52 31.76
N SER A 530 -22.71 24.40 31.21
CA SER A 530 -22.24 23.17 30.53
C SER A 530 -20.86 22.75 31.03
N PHE A 531 -20.63 21.44 31.18
CA PHE A 531 -19.30 20.88 31.44
C PHE A 531 -18.61 20.57 30.11
N ASN A 532 -17.36 20.99 29.96
CA ASN A 532 -16.62 20.93 28.71
C ASN A 532 -15.44 19.92 28.75
N GLY A 533 -15.26 19.19 29.87
CA GLY A 533 -14.08 18.37 30.13
C GLY A 533 -13.18 18.96 31.22
N PRO A 534 -11.88 18.62 31.27
CA PRO A 534 -11.18 17.67 30.42
C PRO A 534 -11.66 16.22 30.64
N SER A 535 -11.28 15.31 29.74
CA SER A 535 -11.48 13.86 29.90
C SER A 535 -10.67 13.30 31.08
N SER A 536 -11.10 12.12 31.57
CA SER A 536 -10.35 11.34 32.56
C SER A 536 -8.92 11.07 32.06
N ARG A 537 -7.91 11.43 32.86
CA ARG A 537 -6.49 11.24 32.52
C ARG A 537 -5.61 11.08 33.76
N ASP A 538 -4.38 10.61 33.53
CA ASP A 538 -3.33 10.68 34.53
C ASP A 538 -2.84 12.14 34.70
N ILE A 539 -2.47 12.52 35.93
CA ILE A 539 -1.88 13.80 36.29
C ILE A 539 -0.59 13.56 37.10
N ALA A 540 0.45 14.38 36.89
CA ALA A 540 1.72 14.17 37.58
C ALA A 540 1.68 14.59 39.05
N LYS A 541 2.36 13.85 39.92
CA LYS A 541 2.81 14.34 41.22
C LYS A 541 3.75 15.54 41.03
N ASN A 542 3.73 16.52 41.95
CA ASN A 542 4.53 17.77 41.87
C ASN A 542 4.20 18.65 40.65
N SER A 543 3.00 18.52 40.09
CA SER A 543 2.51 19.38 39.02
C SER A 543 1.89 20.66 39.56
N GLN A 544 1.99 21.73 38.76
CA GLN A 544 1.32 23.01 39.02
C GLN A 544 0.18 23.22 38.02
N ASP A 545 -0.84 23.96 38.43
CA ASP A 545 -1.92 24.47 37.55
C ASP A 545 -2.64 23.40 36.70
N VAL A 546 -2.81 22.20 37.24
CA VAL A 546 -3.49 21.08 36.56
C VAL A 546 -4.97 21.38 36.37
N GLU A 547 -5.40 21.50 35.11
CA GLU A 547 -6.81 21.64 34.77
C GLU A 547 -7.59 20.35 35.06
N ILE A 548 -8.57 20.44 35.96
CA ILE A 548 -9.38 19.31 36.41
C ILE A 548 -10.88 19.46 36.10
N PHE A 549 -11.33 20.67 35.75
CA PHE A 549 -12.73 20.94 35.40
C PHE A 549 -12.82 22.19 34.50
N ASN A 550 -13.61 22.13 33.43
CA ASN A 550 -13.83 23.19 32.47
C ASN A 550 -15.33 23.34 32.24
N PHE A 551 -15.86 24.56 32.28
CA PHE A 551 -17.29 24.80 32.15
C PHE A 551 -17.61 26.15 31.50
N THR A 552 -18.74 26.20 30.81
CA THR A 552 -19.28 27.43 30.22
C THR A 552 -20.52 27.88 30.97
N VAL A 553 -20.64 29.18 31.20
CA VAL A 553 -21.83 29.84 31.73
C VAL A 553 -22.39 30.77 30.66
N THR A 554 -23.62 30.52 30.23
CA THR A 554 -24.36 31.38 29.29
C THR A 554 -25.45 32.10 30.06
N SER A 555 -25.55 33.43 29.91
CA SER A 555 -26.55 34.24 30.60
C SER A 555 -27.52 34.86 29.59
N GLN A 556 -28.83 34.75 29.82
CA GLN A 556 -29.87 35.42 29.03
C GLN A 556 -30.28 36.79 29.62
N ILE A 557 -29.67 37.15 30.75
CA ILE A 557 -29.92 38.37 31.54
C ILE A 557 -28.58 39.02 31.91
N ASN A 558 -28.56 40.28 32.35
CA ASN A 558 -27.38 40.79 33.03
C ASN A 558 -27.37 40.21 34.45
N ALA A 559 -26.37 39.39 34.77
CA ALA A 559 -26.32 38.64 36.02
C ALA A 559 -25.03 38.89 36.81
N GLU A 560 -25.16 39.02 38.13
CA GLU A 560 -24.06 39.05 39.09
C GLU A 560 -24.00 37.67 39.78
N VAL A 561 -22.95 36.91 39.53
CA VAL A 561 -22.63 35.66 40.25
C VAL A 561 -21.77 36.03 41.46
N ARG A 562 -22.28 35.78 42.67
CA ARG A 562 -21.67 36.20 43.94
C ARG A 562 -20.83 35.12 44.62
N GLN A 563 -21.13 33.88 44.31
CA GLN A 563 -20.52 32.70 44.90
C GLN A 563 -20.57 31.55 43.90
N ILE A 564 -19.51 30.75 43.89
CA ILE A 564 -19.46 29.46 43.21
C ILE A 564 -18.84 28.43 44.15
N LYS A 565 -19.34 27.19 44.12
CA LYS A 565 -18.97 26.15 45.07
C LYS A 565 -18.59 24.88 44.32
N PHE A 566 -17.46 24.28 44.70
CA PHE A 566 -17.01 22.99 44.20
C PHE A 566 -16.88 21.99 45.33
N ASN A 567 -17.48 20.82 45.13
CA ASN A 567 -17.27 19.64 45.96
C ASN A 567 -16.20 18.78 45.27
N PHE A 568 -15.25 18.26 46.03
CA PHE A 568 -14.14 17.45 45.55
C PHE A 568 -14.22 16.06 46.15
N ASP A 569 -13.98 15.03 45.34
CA ASP A 569 -14.08 13.63 45.70
C ASP A 569 -12.78 12.91 45.31
N GLY A 570 -12.11 12.30 46.28
CA GLY A 570 -10.85 11.56 46.13
C GLY A 570 -11.02 10.15 45.55
N GLY A 571 -12.27 9.70 45.39
CA GLY A 571 -12.61 8.34 45.00
C GLY A 571 -12.44 7.32 46.13
N SER A 572 -12.71 6.05 45.84
CA SER A 572 -12.52 4.96 46.79
C SER A 572 -11.06 4.48 46.80
N GLY A 573 -10.21 5.12 47.60
CA GLY A 573 -8.79 4.80 47.71
C GLY A 573 -8.11 5.54 48.86
N THR A 574 -6.78 5.50 48.91
CA THR A 574 -5.92 6.20 49.89
C THR A 574 -5.82 7.71 49.68
N ALA A 575 -6.58 8.26 48.72
CA ALA A 575 -6.53 9.65 48.33
C ALA A 575 -7.03 10.58 49.44
N ASP A 576 -6.07 11.14 50.17
CA ASP A 576 -6.30 12.07 51.27
C ASP A 576 -6.08 13.51 50.75
N PHE A 577 -7.06 14.40 50.86
CA PHE A 577 -6.86 15.81 50.49
C PHE A 577 -5.92 16.53 51.48
N ILE A 578 -5.87 16.05 52.74
CA ILE A 578 -5.04 16.61 53.81
C ILE A 578 -4.37 15.46 54.58
N GLY A 579 -3.14 15.11 54.18
CA GLY A 579 -2.41 14.02 54.81
C GLY A 579 -1.94 14.30 56.24
N ALA A 580 -1.53 13.22 56.91
CA ALA A 580 -1.05 13.19 58.29
C ALA A 580 -0.13 14.37 58.66
N GLY A 581 -0.43 15.01 59.80
CA GLY A 581 0.22 16.24 60.23
C GLY A 581 -0.41 17.53 59.68
N ASN A 582 -1.61 17.43 59.08
CA ASN A 582 -2.34 18.52 58.43
C ASN A 582 -1.61 19.11 57.22
N VAL A 583 -0.99 18.24 56.41
CA VAL A 583 -0.25 18.65 55.19
C VAL A 583 -1.18 18.57 53.99
N VAL A 584 -1.49 19.73 53.41
CA VAL A 584 -2.35 19.84 52.22
C VAL A 584 -1.67 19.16 51.01
N ASN A 585 -2.38 18.18 50.43
CA ASN A 585 -1.88 17.40 49.28
C ASN A 585 -2.22 18.03 47.92
N TYR A 586 -3.26 18.86 47.87
CA TYR A 586 -3.67 19.60 46.68
C TYR A 586 -4.02 21.05 47.05
N ARG A 587 -3.42 22.02 46.37
CA ARG A 587 -3.42 23.44 46.80
C ARG A 587 -3.57 24.39 45.61
N ASP A 588 -3.57 25.69 45.87
CA ASP A 588 -3.69 26.76 44.85
C ASP A 588 -4.94 26.60 43.95
N VAL A 589 -6.04 26.09 44.53
CA VAL A 589 -7.25 25.77 43.76
C VAL A 589 -7.91 27.06 43.30
N LYS A 590 -7.97 27.28 41.98
CA LYS A 590 -8.39 28.56 41.39
C LYS A 590 -9.22 28.40 40.12
N ILE A 591 -10.13 29.34 39.89
CA ILE A 591 -11.00 29.39 38.71
C ILE A 591 -10.56 30.56 37.84
N THR A 592 -10.19 30.28 36.60
CA THR A 592 -9.65 31.23 35.62
C THR A 592 -10.62 31.38 34.45
N ASP A 593 -10.88 32.61 34.00
CA ASP A 593 -11.59 32.85 32.72
C ASP A 593 -10.64 32.48 31.57
N VAL A 594 -11.06 31.56 30.71
CA VAL A 594 -10.22 31.01 29.64
C VAL A 594 -9.88 32.06 28.58
N ASN A 595 -10.78 33.00 28.31
CA ASN A 595 -10.61 34.05 27.29
C ASN A 595 -9.87 35.27 27.85
N GLY A 596 -10.08 35.60 29.12
CA GLY A 596 -9.37 36.68 29.82
C GLY A 596 -7.99 36.30 30.37
N ASN A 597 -7.73 35.00 30.52
CA ASN A 597 -6.60 34.41 31.26
C ASN A 597 -6.37 35.04 32.65
N SER A 598 -7.46 35.43 33.30
CA SER A 598 -7.48 36.07 34.62
C SER A 598 -8.13 35.15 35.65
N VAL A 599 -7.51 35.05 36.83
CA VAL A 599 -8.10 34.34 37.97
C VAL A 599 -9.30 35.15 38.45
N ILE A 600 -10.46 34.51 38.45
CA ILE A 600 -11.75 35.11 38.81
C ILE A 600 -12.12 34.76 40.26
N TRP A 601 -11.78 33.54 40.69
CA TRP A 601 -11.99 33.05 42.05
C TRP A 601 -10.79 32.23 42.51
N GLY A 602 -10.46 32.34 43.81
CA GLY A 602 -9.26 31.74 44.38
C GLY A 602 -8.01 32.61 44.21
N PRO A 603 -6.80 32.07 44.47
CA PRO A 603 -6.57 30.69 44.91
C PRO A 603 -7.10 30.39 46.30
N SER A 604 -7.31 29.10 46.60
CA SER A 604 -7.70 28.60 47.91
C SER A 604 -7.16 27.19 48.11
N ASP A 605 -6.76 26.88 49.34
CA ASP A 605 -6.23 25.57 49.70
C ASP A 605 -7.31 24.73 50.41
N PHE A 606 -7.21 23.40 50.35
CA PHE A 606 -8.01 22.54 51.22
C PHE A 606 -7.62 22.76 52.69
N SER A 607 -8.60 22.66 53.58
CA SER A 607 -8.40 22.93 55.01
C SER A 607 -9.23 22.00 55.90
N GLY A 608 -8.69 21.66 57.06
CA GLY A 608 -9.23 20.64 57.95
C GLY A 608 -8.18 20.09 58.92
N THR A 609 -8.55 19.05 59.66
CA THR A 609 -7.64 18.26 60.50
C THR A 609 -7.85 16.79 60.23
N ASP A 610 -6.77 16.08 59.90
CA ASP A 610 -6.79 14.62 59.78
C ASP A 610 -7.25 14.01 61.12
N SER A 611 -8.33 13.22 61.05
CA SER A 611 -8.93 12.55 62.21
C SER A 611 -8.90 11.01 62.09
N GLY A 612 -8.03 10.47 61.22
CA GLY A 612 -7.77 9.04 61.10
C GLY A 612 -8.78 8.26 60.24
N ALA A 613 -9.69 8.97 59.56
CA ALA A 613 -10.49 8.46 58.46
C ALA A 613 -10.31 9.45 57.30
N GLY A 614 -9.70 8.98 56.20
CA GLY A 614 -9.11 9.84 55.17
C GLY A 614 -10.05 10.90 54.60
N ASP A 615 -9.51 12.10 54.38
CA ASP A 615 -10.22 13.24 53.83
C ASP A 615 -10.42 13.05 52.31
N THR A 616 -11.34 12.14 51.97
CA THR A 616 -11.71 11.79 50.60
C THR A 616 -12.78 12.73 50.01
N SER A 617 -13.24 13.74 50.76
CA SER A 617 -14.33 14.62 50.32
C SER A 617 -14.21 16.03 50.89
N GLN A 618 -13.77 16.98 50.06
CA GLN A 618 -13.60 18.38 50.40
C GLN A 618 -14.62 19.30 49.74
N THR A 619 -14.76 20.52 50.24
CA THR A 619 -15.69 21.53 49.70
C THR A 619 -15.07 22.91 49.74
N LEU A 620 -14.84 23.51 48.56
CA LEU A 620 -14.38 24.89 48.46
C LEU A 620 -15.53 25.80 48.02
N THR A 621 -15.75 26.86 48.80
CA THR A 621 -16.75 27.89 48.52
C THR A 621 -16.01 29.18 48.18
N PHE A 622 -16.11 29.61 46.93
CA PHE A 622 -15.46 30.83 46.46
C PHE A 622 -16.46 31.98 46.46
N THR A 623 -16.17 33.02 47.25
CA THR A 623 -16.97 34.24 47.32
C THR A 623 -16.32 35.38 46.54
N GLY A 624 -17.10 36.07 45.71
CA GLY A 624 -16.63 37.19 44.89
C GLY A 624 -17.58 37.42 43.72
N THR A 625 -17.78 38.69 43.35
CA THR A 625 -18.77 39.08 42.33
C THR A 625 -18.18 39.07 40.92
N THR A 626 -18.79 38.29 40.04
CA THR A 626 -18.48 38.24 38.61
C THR A 626 -19.73 38.53 37.80
N ASN A 627 -19.64 39.51 36.89
CA ASN A 627 -20.75 39.86 36.01
C ASN A 627 -20.77 39.01 34.74
N LEU A 628 -21.97 38.65 34.31
CA LEU A 628 -22.30 38.01 33.05
C LEU A 628 -23.24 38.96 32.27
N THR A 629 -22.92 39.21 31.00
CA THR A 629 -23.76 40.05 30.13
C THR A 629 -24.88 39.21 29.52
N ALA A 630 -26.06 39.80 29.33
CA ALA A 630 -27.15 39.16 28.60
C ALA A 630 -26.71 38.74 27.17
N GLY A 631 -27.06 37.52 26.77
CA GLY A 631 -26.73 36.93 25.47
C GLY A 631 -25.28 36.45 25.33
N GLN A 632 -24.45 36.52 26.37
CA GLN A 632 -23.04 36.10 26.30
C GLN A 632 -22.79 34.77 27.01
N ALA A 633 -21.84 34.01 26.48
CA ALA A 633 -21.25 32.83 27.09
C ALA A 633 -19.82 33.15 27.57
N ARG A 634 -19.45 32.72 28.78
CA ARG A 634 -18.09 32.79 29.32
C ARG A 634 -17.63 31.41 29.76
N THR A 635 -16.39 31.07 29.46
CA THR A 635 -15.81 29.75 29.77
C THR A 635 -14.75 29.91 30.86
N PHE A 636 -14.83 29.05 31.86
CA PHE A 636 -13.95 29.04 33.02
C PHE A 636 -13.30 27.66 33.18
N LYS A 637 -12.08 27.65 33.70
CA LYS A 637 -11.36 26.43 34.07
C LYS A 637 -10.96 26.46 35.54
N LEU A 638 -11.05 25.31 36.21
CA LEU A 638 -10.58 25.06 37.56
C LEU A 638 -9.22 24.35 37.47
N THR A 639 -8.20 24.97 38.07
CA THR A 639 -6.85 24.40 38.18
C THR A 639 -6.46 24.20 39.66
N LEU A 640 -5.49 23.32 39.90
CA LEU A 640 -4.85 23.11 41.20
C LEU A 640 -3.41 22.59 41.07
N ASP A 641 -2.65 22.67 42.15
CA ASP A 641 -1.32 22.10 42.31
C ASP A 641 -1.39 20.75 43.04
N ALA A 642 -0.65 19.74 42.59
CA ALA A 642 -0.47 18.47 43.29
C ALA A 642 0.87 18.46 44.05
N ALA A 643 0.84 18.23 45.36
CA ALA A 643 2.02 18.41 46.22
C ALA A 643 3.13 17.35 45.99
N ASN A 644 4.37 17.75 46.28
CA ASN A 644 5.52 16.84 46.35
C ASN A 644 5.82 16.44 47.79
N ASN A 645 5.01 15.54 48.35
CA ASN A 645 5.21 14.98 49.69
C ASN A 645 5.02 13.45 49.65
N ALA A 646 5.24 12.75 50.77
CA ALA A 646 5.08 11.29 50.82
C ALA A 646 3.62 10.81 50.72
N ASN A 647 2.65 11.70 51.00
CA ASN A 647 1.22 11.37 51.08
C ASN A 647 0.53 11.41 49.70
N VAL A 648 1.10 12.11 48.72
CA VAL A 648 0.67 12.05 47.31
C VAL A 648 1.34 10.86 46.61
N THR A 649 0.56 9.86 46.23
CA THR A 649 1.02 8.56 45.72
C THR A 649 0.48 8.23 44.32
N SER A 650 1.05 7.22 43.66
CA SER A 650 0.58 6.78 42.35
C SER A 650 -0.69 5.94 42.51
N GLY A 651 -1.80 6.42 41.96
CA GLY A 651 -3.12 5.79 42.05
C GLY A 651 -4.15 6.58 42.87
N ASP A 652 -3.75 7.63 43.59
CA ASP A 652 -4.71 8.56 44.21
C ASP A 652 -5.56 9.22 43.14
N THR A 653 -6.84 9.51 43.40
CA THR A 653 -7.72 10.16 42.42
C THR A 653 -8.29 11.47 42.92
N ILE A 654 -8.76 12.32 42.00
CA ILE A 654 -9.39 13.60 42.31
C ILE A 654 -10.43 13.95 41.25
N ARG A 655 -11.65 14.24 41.69
CA ARG A 655 -12.77 14.67 40.85
C ARG A 655 -13.40 15.93 41.43
N ALA A 656 -13.59 16.96 40.59
CA ALA A 656 -14.36 18.14 40.95
C ALA A 656 -15.82 18.03 40.49
N VAL A 657 -16.73 18.58 41.28
CA VAL A 657 -18.17 18.65 41.03
C VAL A 657 -18.64 20.08 41.32
N LEU A 658 -19.17 20.78 40.32
CA LEU A 658 -19.76 22.11 40.48
C LEU A 658 -21.12 21.97 41.18
N ASP A 659 -21.24 22.56 42.38
CA ASP A 659 -22.45 22.50 43.18
C ASP A 659 -23.45 23.59 42.76
N VAL A 660 -24.25 23.27 41.75
CA VAL A 660 -25.31 24.15 41.26
C VAL A 660 -26.47 24.24 42.27
N THR A 661 -26.70 23.19 43.07
CA THR A 661 -27.71 23.25 44.13
C THR A 661 -27.39 24.31 45.20
N GLY A 662 -26.10 24.65 45.34
CA GLY A 662 -25.60 25.76 46.15
C GLY A 662 -25.93 27.18 45.64
N PHE A 663 -26.45 27.36 44.42
CA PHE A 663 -26.66 28.70 43.83
C PHE A 663 -27.85 29.49 44.42
N ASN A 664 -28.48 29.00 45.49
CA ASN A 664 -29.59 29.63 46.19
C ASN A 664 -29.23 31.07 46.66
N ASN A 665 -29.88 32.07 46.05
CA ASN A 665 -29.61 33.50 46.21
C ASN A 665 -28.15 33.93 45.89
N GLN A 666 -27.42 33.16 45.07
CA GLN A 666 -26.04 33.47 44.67
C GLN A 666 -25.91 34.09 43.27
N VAL A 667 -26.89 33.88 42.39
CA VAL A 667 -26.97 34.56 41.10
C VAL A 667 -28.09 35.60 41.14
N ARG A 668 -27.75 36.86 40.87
CA ARG A 668 -28.67 37.99 40.91
C ARG A 668 -28.85 38.59 39.52
N ASN A 669 -30.09 38.74 39.10
CA ASN A 669 -30.43 39.53 37.93
C ASN A 669 -30.25 41.02 38.27
N VAL A 670 -29.35 41.68 37.56
CA VAL A 670 -28.95 43.08 37.81
C VAL A 670 -30.00 44.04 37.28
N ASP A 671 -30.72 43.67 36.21
CA ASP A 671 -31.71 44.51 35.54
C ASP A 671 -32.97 44.74 36.41
N ASN A 672 -33.39 43.72 37.16
CA ASN A 672 -34.57 43.78 38.05
C ASN A 672 -34.23 43.69 39.55
N ASN A 673 -32.95 43.56 39.90
CA ASN A 673 -32.42 43.46 41.27
C ASN A 673 -32.81 42.19 42.07
N THR A 674 -33.51 41.21 41.50
CA THR A 674 -33.93 39.95 42.16
C THR A 674 -32.93 38.82 41.98
N PHE A 675 -33.03 37.76 42.80
CA PHE A 675 -32.26 36.54 42.58
C PHE A 675 -32.88 35.70 41.47
N VAL A 676 -32.04 35.01 40.70
CA VAL A 676 -32.46 34.00 39.71
C VAL A 676 -33.00 32.79 40.48
N ALA A 677 -34.19 32.30 40.12
CA ALA A 677 -34.74 31.10 40.74
C ALA A 677 -33.89 29.88 40.37
N THR A 678 -33.74 28.90 41.26
CA THR A 678 -32.96 27.68 40.96
C THR A 678 -33.53 26.87 39.78
N ALA A 679 -34.84 27.01 39.49
CA ALA A 679 -35.47 26.44 38.31
C ALA A 679 -35.16 27.18 37.00
N ASP A 680 -34.64 28.41 37.06
CA ASP A 680 -34.19 29.22 35.92
C ASP A 680 -32.68 29.04 35.63
N ILE A 681 -32.01 28.16 36.37
CA ILE A 681 -30.60 27.77 36.20
C ILE A 681 -30.57 26.35 35.65
N VAL A 682 -30.03 26.16 34.44
CA VAL A 682 -30.12 24.91 33.68
C VAL A 682 -28.73 24.32 33.41
N PRO A 683 -28.44 23.06 33.79
CA PRO A 683 -29.25 22.21 34.67
C PRO A 683 -29.29 22.78 36.09
N SER A 684 -30.34 22.46 36.85
CA SER A 684 -30.49 22.83 38.27
C SER A 684 -29.82 21.82 39.23
N SER A 685 -29.20 20.78 38.67
CA SER A 685 -28.42 19.76 39.36
C SER A 685 -26.92 19.98 39.19
N ASN A 686 -26.12 19.35 40.05
CA ASN A 686 -24.66 19.49 40.03
C ASN A 686 -24.03 18.99 38.72
N LEU A 687 -23.03 19.70 38.20
CA LEU A 687 -22.24 19.27 37.05
C LEU A 687 -21.05 18.44 37.57
N PHE A 688 -21.00 17.17 37.19
CA PHE A 688 -19.94 16.24 37.59
C PHE A 688 -18.77 16.29 36.60
N GLY A 689 -17.56 16.48 37.12
CA GLY A 689 -16.33 16.36 36.34
C GLY A 689 -15.88 14.92 36.20
N ASN A 690 -14.88 14.71 35.34
CA ASN A 690 -14.18 13.44 35.25
C ASN A 690 -13.21 13.27 36.42
N SER A 691 -12.90 12.03 36.79
CA SER A 691 -11.83 11.73 37.75
C SER A 691 -10.46 11.83 37.07
N MET A 692 -9.48 12.36 37.79
CA MET A 692 -8.08 12.40 37.38
C MET A 692 -7.28 11.47 38.31
N THR A 693 -6.30 10.74 37.78
CA THR A 693 -5.48 9.80 38.57
C THR A 693 -4.06 10.33 38.73
N VAL A 694 -3.55 10.45 39.94
CA VAL A 694 -2.17 10.83 40.19
C VAL A 694 -1.22 9.71 39.78
N ARG A 695 -0.17 10.06 39.05
CA ARG A 695 0.95 9.20 38.71
C ARG A 695 2.27 9.88 39.04
N ILE A 696 3.28 9.08 39.33
CA ILE A 696 4.64 9.57 39.57
C ILE A 696 5.39 9.59 38.23
N PRO A 697 5.97 10.73 37.81
CA PRO A 697 6.89 10.80 36.67
C PRO A 697 8.05 9.79 36.82
N ALA A 698 8.32 9.04 35.76
CA ALA A 698 9.33 8.00 35.74
C ALA A 698 9.97 7.89 34.34
N LEU A 699 11.24 7.52 34.30
CA LEU A 699 11.92 7.06 33.09
C LEU A 699 12.50 5.67 33.37
N THR A 700 12.17 4.69 32.53
CA THR A 700 12.70 3.33 32.62
C THR A 700 13.57 3.05 31.40
N ILE A 701 14.78 2.57 31.66
CA ILE A 701 15.75 2.16 30.65
C ILE A 701 15.73 0.63 30.54
N THR A 702 15.72 0.11 29.31
CA THR A 702 15.92 -1.33 29.04
C THR A 702 16.79 -1.52 27.80
N LEU A 703 17.43 -2.68 27.66
CA LEU A 703 18.26 -2.99 26.49
C LEU A 703 17.42 -3.13 25.22
N ALA A 704 17.84 -2.49 24.13
CA ALA A 704 17.23 -2.66 22.83
C ALA A 704 17.61 -4.01 22.19
N THR A 705 16.77 -4.48 21.27
CA THR A 705 17.06 -5.68 20.46
C THR A 705 18.05 -5.40 19.32
N VAL A 706 18.27 -4.12 18.97
CA VAL A 706 19.14 -3.67 17.87
C VAL A 706 20.01 -2.48 18.33
N PRO A 707 21.34 -2.49 18.08
CA PRO A 707 22.11 -3.53 17.41
C PRO A 707 22.16 -4.85 18.19
N THR A 708 22.43 -5.94 17.47
CA THR A 708 22.90 -7.22 18.02
C THR A 708 24.43 -7.18 18.11
N SER A 709 25.05 -8.16 18.76
CA SER A 709 26.51 -8.32 18.66
C SER A 709 26.95 -8.53 17.20
N GLN A 710 28.03 -7.87 16.78
CA GLN A 710 28.50 -7.83 15.39
C GLN A 710 30.02 -7.71 15.32
N SER A 711 30.59 -8.00 14.14
CA SER A 711 32.00 -7.79 13.85
C SER A 711 32.20 -6.63 12.88
N PHE A 712 33.14 -5.74 13.20
CA PHE A 712 33.55 -4.62 12.34
C PHE A 712 35.06 -4.61 12.18
N VAL A 713 35.56 -4.14 11.04
CA VAL A 713 37.00 -4.09 10.78
C VAL A 713 37.59 -2.81 11.36
N LYS A 714 38.85 -2.85 11.81
CA LYS A 714 39.59 -1.65 12.27
C LYS A 714 39.49 -0.50 11.26
N GLY A 715 39.40 0.74 11.74
CA GLY A 715 39.19 1.93 10.90
C GLY A 715 37.75 2.18 10.42
N SER A 716 36.79 1.29 10.73
CA SER A 716 35.37 1.50 10.38
C SER A 716 34.78 2.68 11.16
N ASN A 717 34.12 3.61 10.46
CA ASN A 717 33.52 4.80 11.07
C ASN A 717 32.00 4.62 11.26
N ASP A 718 31.41 5.34 12.23
CA ASP A 718 29.97 5.40 12.49
C ASP A 718 29.26 4.04 12.65
N GLN A 719 29.89 3.11 13.40
CA GLN A 719 29.36 1.77 13.66
C GLN A 719 28.49 1.72 14.93
N PRO A 720 27.38 0.95 14.96
CA PRO A 720 26.50 0.84 16.12
C PRO A 720 27.03 -0.15 17.17
N PHE A 721 27.05 0.25 18.45
CA PHE A 721 27.53 -0.60 19.56
C PHE A 721 26.41 -1.16 20.43
N VAL A 722 25.52 -0.29 20.92
CA VAL A 722 24.41 -0.67 21.84
C VAL A 722 23.21 0.24 21.62
N GLY A 723 22.02 -0.22 22.02
CA GLY A 723 20.79 0.56 22.03
C GLY A 723 20.06 0.44 23.35
N PHE A 724 19.46 1.54 23.80
CA PHE A 724 18.71 1.67 25.04
C PHE A 724 17.28 2.14 24.72
N ASN A 725 16.29 1.37 25.10
CA ASN A 725 14.89 1.79 25.09
C ASN A 725 14.66 2.69 26.31
N MET A 726 14.28 3.94 26.08
CA MET A 726 14.00 4.93 27.11
C MET A 726 12.48 5.19 27.15
N ALA A 727 11.80 4.65 28.16
CA ALA A 727 10.34 4.65 28.29
C ALA A 727 9.88 5.62 29.39
N ALA A 728 9.11 6.65 29.03
CA ALA A 728 8.52 7.58 29.99
C ALA A 728 7.19 7.03 30.53
N GLY A 729 6.95 7.21 31.83
CA GLY A 729 5.66 6.88 32.47
C GLY A 729 4.50 7.72 31.91
N THR A 730 3.27 7.35 32.25
CA THR A 730 2.06 8.07 31.77
C THR A 730 1.81 9.41 32.46
N ALA A 731 2.53 9.71 33.55
CA ALA A 731 2.35 10.92 34.36
C ALA A 731 2.72 12.22 33.62
N SER A 732 3.83 12.21 32.89
CA SER A 732 4.42 13.37 32.22
C SER A 732 5.37 12.91 31.12
N GLU A 733 5.72 13.84 30.22
CA GLU A 733 6.93 13.66 29.41
C GLU A 733 8.19 13.62 30.29
N ALA A 734 9.25 13.00 29.77
CA ALA A 734 10.59 13.00 30.34
C ALA A 734 11.55 13.75 29.41
N ARG A 735 12.25 14.74 29.94
CA ARG A 735 13.23 15.60 29.26
C ARG A 735 14.63 15.20 29.71
N VAL A 736 15.33 14.43 28.89
CA VAL A 736 16.72 14.03 29.13
C VAL A 736 17.65 15.14 28.62
N THR A 737 18.40 15.74 29.54
CA THR A 737 19.33 16.85 29.29
C THR A 737 20.80 16.44 29.35
N SER A 738 21.09 15.32 30.01
CA SER A 738 22.40 14.67 30.00
C SER A 738 22.24 13.15 30.05
N LEU A 739 23.12 12.44 29.35
CA LEU A 739 23.31 10.99 29.41
C LEU A 739 24.81 10.69 29.46
N ARG A 740 25.26 10.01 30.50
CA ARG A 740 26.60 9.39 30.55
C ARG A 740 26.48 7.91 30.17
N VAL A 741 27.42 7.43 29.37
CA VAL A 741 27.60 6.01 29.04
C VAL A 741 28.98 5.56 29.49
N THR A 742 29.11 4.29 29.83
CA THR A 742 30.36 3.66 30.27
C THR A 742 30.79 2.62 29.24
N CYS A 743 32.01 2.76 28.73
CA CYS A 743 32.64 1.79 27.84
C CYS A 743 33.31 0.69 28.66
N TYR A 744 33.13 -0.54 28.21
CA TYR A 744 33.84 -1.71 28.69
C TYR A 744 34.60 -2.37 27.54
N ILE A 745 35.79 -2.88 27.82
CA ILE A 745 36.69 -3.52 26.87
C ILE A 745 37.17 -4.87 27.40
N ASP A 746 37.31 -5.83 26.50
CA ASP A 746 38.10 -7.05 26.67
C ASP A 746 39.18 -7.04 25.57
N ALA A 747 40.44 -7.11 25.99
CA ALA A 747 41.62 -7.10 25.14
C ALA A 747 42.44 -8.41 25.24
N ASP A 748 42.32 -9.15 26.35
CA ASP A 748 43.04 -10.42 26.55
C ASP A 748 42.33 -11.65 25.94
N GLY A 749 41.07 -11.49 25.49
CA GLY A 749 40.25 -12.55 24.91
C GLY A 749 39.58 -13.45 25.96
N SER A 750 39.55 -13.04 27.23
CA SER A 750 38.82 -13.72 28.31
C SER A 750 37.30 -13.54 28.15
N THR A 751 36.49 -13.85 29.17
CA THR A 751 35.03 -13.61 29.12
C THR A 751 34.62 -12.29 29.77
N ASP A 752 35.55 -11.58 30.37
CA ASP A 752 35.26 -10.58 31.40
C ASP A 752 35.58 -9.19 30.85
N PHE A 753 34.58 -8.30 30.83
CA PHE A 753 34.71 -6.95 30.28
C PHE A 753 35.10 -5.94 31.37
N VAL A 754 36.18 -5.19 31.17
CA VAL A 754 36.73 -4.23 32.14
C VAL A 754 36.35 -2.78 31.77
N LYS A 755 36.00 -1.95 32.76
CA LYS A 755 35.66 -0.53 32.55
C LYS A 755 36.88 0.25 32.02
N GLY A 756 36.70 0.93 30.90
CA GLY A 756 37.62 1.92 30.33
C GLY A 756 38.94 1.40 29.75
N GLN A 757 39.58 0.44 30.39
CA GLN A 757 40.84 -0.17 29.93
C GLN A 757 41.01 -1.58 30.49
N ASP A 758 41.60 -2.46 29.68
CA ASP A 758 41.96 -3.83 30.03
C ASP A 758 43.45 -4.06 29.79
N THR A 759 44.05 -5.14 30.30
CA THR A 759 45.49 -5.43 30.18
C THR A 759 45.77 -6.84 29.70
N ASP A 760 46.37 -6.94 28.52
CA ASP A 760 46.78 -8.19 27.89
C ASP A 760 48.31 -8.42 27.99
N ALA A 761 48.81 -9.46 27.30
CA ALA A 761 50.24 -9.80 27.29
C ALA A 761 51.15 -8.78 26.58
N SER A 762 50.57 -7.81 25.86
CA SER A 762 51.26 -6.75 25.11
C SER A 762 51.19 -5.37 25.79
N GLY A 763 50.21 -5.15 26.68
CA GLY A 763 50.10 -3.94 27.50
C GLY A 763 48.67 -3.64 27.93
N THR A 764 48.45 -2.41 28.39
CA THR A 764 47.09 -1.90 28.67
C THR A 764 46.49 -1.35 27.39
N VAL A 765 45.26 -1.77 27.05
CA VAL A 765 44.49 -1.30 25.90
C VAL A 765 43.26 -0.57 26.42
N SER A 766 43.05 0.68 25.97
CA SER A 766 41.91 1.48 26.41
C SER A 766 40.77 1.55 25.39
N CYS A 767 39.56 1.78 25.89
CA CYS A 767 38.39 2.16 25.11
C CYS A 767 38.65 3.43 24.28
N LEU A 768 39.40 4.41 24.79
CA LEU A 768 39.72 5.65 24.06
C LEU A 768 40.61 5.38 22.83
N GLU A 769 41.59 4.48 22.93
CA GLU A 769 42.47 4.15 21.79
C GLU A 769 41.79 3.23 20.77
N THR A 770 40.69 2.59 21.15
CA THR A 770 39.99 1.58 20.36
C THR A 770 38.73 2.18 19.69
N VAL A 771 37.98 3.02 20.40
CA VAL A 771 36.81 3.77 19.93
C VAL A 771 36.95 5.26 20.34
N PRO A 772 37.83 6.03 19.66
CA PRO A 772 38.17 7.40 20.07
C PRO A 772 37.03 8.41 19.98
N THR A 773 36.00 8.13 19.18
CA THR A 773 34.87 9.04 18.95
C THR A 773 33.55 8.27 18.99
N ILE A 774 32.68 8.58 19.94
CA ILE A 774 31.30 8.12 19.99
C ILE A 774 30.30 9.27 19.72
N ARG A 775 29.08 8.91 19.31
CA ARG A 775 27.93 9.81 19.19
C ARG A 775 26.65 9.09 19.61
N LEU A 776 25.68 9.86 20.08
CA LEU A 776 24.36 9.36 20.46
C LEU A 776 23.39 9.59 19.31
N LYS A 777 22.71 8.55 18.84
CA LYS A 777 21.62 8.67 17.86
C LYS A 777 20.29 8.26 18.50
N VAL A 778 19.24 9.04 18.28
CA VAL A 778 17.87 8.70 18.66
C VAL A 778 17.01 8.68 17.41
N ASP A 779 16.25 7.60 17.23
CA ASP A 779 15.39 7.37 16.06
C ASP A 779 16.14 7.52 14.71
N GLY A 780 17.44 7.19 14.70
CA GLY A 780 18.35 7.31 13.55
C GLY A 780 19.02 8.68 13.36
N GLN A 781 18.63 9.70 14.12
CA GLN A 781 19.21 11.05 14.05
C GLN A 781 20.23 11.27 15.18
N GLN A 782 21.39 11.85 14.87
CA GLN A 782 22.34 12.22 15.91
C GLN A 782 21.79 13.33 16.82
N ILE A 783 21.96 13.16 18.14
CA ILE A 783 21.63 14.15 19.15
C ILE A 783 22.87 14.50 19.98
N GLY A 784 23.13 15.80 20.13
CA GLY A 784 24.34 16.31 20.77
C GLY A 784 25.62 16.11 19.94
N ASP A 785 26.73 16.61 20.48
CA ASP A 785 28.04 16.52 19.82
C ASP A 785 28.66 15.12 19.97
N ASN A 786 29.61 14.82 19.09
CA ASN A 786 30.54 13.72 19.28
C ASN A 786 31.28 13.86 20.63
N LYS A 787 31.56 12.75 21.29
CA LYS A 787 32.32 12.66 22.54
C LYS A 787 33.43 11.62 22.39
N SER A 788 34.51 11.79 23.14
CA SER A 788 35.52 10.74 23.31
C SER A 788 35.30 10.05 24.64
N VAL A 789 35.67 8.77 24.72
CA VAL A 789 35.71 8.04 25.99
C VAL A 789 36.81 8.62 26.88
N ALA A 790 36.55 8.80 28.16
CA ALA A 790 37.56 9.25 29.11
C ALA A 790 38.72 8.25 29.22
N ALA A 791 39.95 8.75 29.27
CA ALA A 791 41.14 7.92 29.49
C ALA A 791 41.16 7.33 30.91
N GLY A 792 41.72 6.12 31.05
CA GLY A 792 41.86 5.43 32.34
C GLY A 792 40.74 4.43 32.64
N THR A 793 40.56 4.11 33.91
CA THR A 793 39.67 3.04 34.42
C THR A 793 38.18 3.33 34.38
N ASP A 794 37.79 4.58 34.16
CA ASP A 794 36.38 4.98 34.32
C ASP A 794 35.57 4.72 33.06
N GLY A 795 36.20 4.78 31.87
CA GLY A 795 35.56 4.47 30.59
C GLY A 795 34.34 5.33 30.21
N THR A 796 34.10 6.45 30.91
CA THR A 796 32.85 7.21 30.73
C THR A 796 32.90 8.21 29.58
N ALA A 797 31.74 8.51 28.99
CA ALA A 797 31.53 9.61 28.06
C ALA A 797 30.15 10.25 28.29
N THR A 798 30.12 11.58 28.45
CA THR A 798 28.89 12.31 28.78
C THR A 798 28.39 13.15 27.61
N PHE A 799 27.18 12.83 27.15
CA PHE A 799 26.39 13.65 26.23
C PHE A 799 25.56 14.64 27.04
N SER A 800 25.97 15.91 27.09
CA SER A 800 25.28 16.99 27.81
C SER A 800 24.58 17.97 26.84
N ASN A 801 23.74 18.86 27.37
CA ASN A 801 22.92 19.81 26.60
C ASN A 801 21.97 19.12 25.61
N LEU A 802 21.51 17.92 25.95
CA LEU A 802 20.51 17.20 25.16
C LEU A 802 19.15 17.90 25.25
N ASN A 803 18.39 17.86 24.16
CA ASN A 803 16.98 18.27 24.11
C ASN A 803 16.11 17.04 23.78
N LEU A 804 16.38 15.91 24.43
CA LEU A 804 15.70 14.65 24.19
C LEU A 804 14.40 14.61 25.01
N ILE A 805 13.28 14.86 24.33
CA ILE A 805 11.94 14.75 24.91
C ILE A 805 11.35 13.39 24.55
N ILE A 806 10.91 12.66 25.57
CA ILE A 806 10.17 11.39 25.48
C ILE A 806 8.76 11.68 26.02
N PRO A 807 7.71 11.70 25.17
CA PRO A 807 6.35 12.02 25.61
C PRO A 807 5.80 11.01 26.62
N ALA A 808 4.83 11.42 27.43
CA ALA A 808 4.18 10.56 28.42
C ALA A 808 3.67 9.24 27.80
N GLY A 809 3.99 8.12 28.44
CA GLY A 809 3.62 6.77 27.99
C GLY A 809 4.28 6.30 26.69
N GLN A 810 5.31 7.01 26.19
CA GLN A 810 6.04 6.64 24.96
C GLN A 810 7.45 6.14 25.26
N THR A 811 8.02 5.42 24.29
CA THR A 811 9.41 4.93 24.32
C THR A 811 10.19 5.49 23.13
N LYS A 812 11.45 5.86 23.34
CA LYS A 812 12.42 6.16 22.28
C LYS A 812 13.63 5.26 22.37
N VAL A 813 14.30 4.99 21.25
CA VAL A 813 15.52 4.18 21.23
C VAL A 813 16.73 5.09 21.06
N ALA A 814 17.61 5.11 22.05
CA ALA A 814 18.88 5.83 22.03
C ALA A 814 20.02 4.85 21.80
N GLN A 815 20.79 5.04 20.72
CA GLN A 815 21.85 4.14 20.30
C GLN A 815 23.22 4.83 20.36
N VAL A 816 24.21 4.12 20.88
CA VAL A 816 25.61 4.57 20.86
C VAL A 816 26.25 4.09 19.57
N TYR A 817 26.76 5.03 18.79
CA TYR A 817 27.53 4.82 17.57
C TYR A 817 28.97 5.30 17.79
N GLY A 818 29.96 4.70 17.13
CA GLY A 818 31.35 5.10 17.27
C GLY A 818 32.23 4.84 16.05
N ASP A 819 33.33 5.57 15.97
CA ASP A 819 34.41 5.30 15.01
C ASP A 819 35.43 4.39 15.68
N ILE A 820 35.78 3.30 15.01
CA ILE A 820 36.76 2.31 15.45
C ILE A 820 38.13 2.76 14.92
N SER A 821 39.13 2.86 15.79
CA SER A 821 40.48 3.29 15.38
C SER A 821 41.09 2.34 14.32
N SER A 822 41.92 2.87 13.43
CA SER A 822 42.71 2.04 12.50
C SER A 822 43.78 1.21 13.23
N SER A 823 44.10 1.56 14.47
CA SER A 823 44.96 0.80 15.39
C SER A 823 44.18 -0.10 16.36
N ALA A 824 42.86 -0.27 16.17
CA ALA A 824 41.98 -0.95 17.12
C ALA A 824 42.05 -2.48 17.11
N PHE A 825 42.87 -3.06 16.23
CA PHE A 825 43.22 -4.48 16.23
C PHE A 825 44.71 -4.61 16.57
N ARG A 826 45.05 -5.32 17.63
CA ARG A 826 46.44 -5.46 18.13
C ARG A 826 46.82 -6.93 18.23
N ASN A 827 48.13 -7.19 18.38
CA ASN A 827 48.76 -8.46 18.78
C ASN A 827 48.24 -9.81 18.17
N SER A 828 47.51 -9.76 17.05
CA SER A 828 46.74 -10.87 16.46
C SER A 828 45.54 -11.35 17.29
N ASN A 829 45.05 -10.55 18.24
CA ASN A 829 43.78 -10.76 18.93
C ASN A 829 42.72 -9.75 18.46
N ALA A 830 41.45 -10.10 18.61
CA ALA A 830 40.31 -9.26 18.23
C ALA A 830 39.73 -8.56 19.46
N GLU A 831 40.04 -7.27 19.66
CA GLU A 831 39.48 -6.48 20.77
C GLU A 831 37.95 -6.47 20.74
N ARG A 832 37.33 -6.58 21.92
CA ARG A 832 35.88 -6.59 22.09
C ARG A 832 35.44 -5.40 22.93
N ILE A 833 34.44 -4.67 22.44
CA ILE A 833 33.95 -3.42 23.04
C ILE A 833 32.46 -3.53 23.33
N SER A 834 32.05 -2.96 24.45
CA SER A 834 30.66 -2.79 24.86
C SER A 834 30.45 -1.40 25.47
N PHE A 835 29.21 -0.94 25.48
CA PHE A 835 28.78 0.26 26.19
C PHE A 835 27.54 -0.05 27.03
N ASP A 836 27.42 0.59 28.20
CA ASP A 836 26.27 0.49 29.09
C ASP A 836 25.94 1.82 29.78
N ILE A 837 24.85 1.85 30.55
CA ILE A 837 24.51 2.91 31.50
C ILE A 837 24.68 2.31 32.91
N ASP A 838 25.75 2.71 33.59
CA ASP A 838 26.25 2.10 34.84
C ASP A 838 25.32 2.37 36.03
N SER A 839 24.77 3.58 36.12
CA SER A 839 23.61 3.85 36.97
C SER A 839 22.71 4.88 36.34
N ALA A 840 21.54 4.48 35.85
CA ALA A 840 20.57 5.36 35.19
C ALA A 840 20.21 6.58 36.07
N SER A 841 20.12 6.37 37.39
CA SER A 841 19.80 7.44 38.34
C SER A 841 20.91 8.48 38.55
N GLY A 842 22.19 8.12 38.30
CA GLY A 842 23.35 9.00 38.44
C GLY A 842 23.94 9.49 37.11
N ASP A 843 23.74 8.73 36.03
CA ASP A 843 24.25 8.99 34.69
C ASP A 843 23.30 9.83 33.83
N MET A 844 22.03 9.95 34.22
CA MET A 844 21.03 10.71 33.48
C MET A 844 20.53 11.92 34.26
N ALA A 845 20.51 13.08 33.60
CA ALA A 845 19.83 14.28 34.10
C ALA A 845 18.48 14.41 33.40
N VAL A 846 17.39 14.06 34.11
CA VAL A 846 16.03 13.99 33.55
C VAL A 846 15.09 14.88 34.35
N SER A 847 14.21 15.62 33.66
CA SER A 847 13.13 16.38 34.30
C SER A 847 11.78 16.18 33.59
N ASP A 848 10.69 16.58 34.23
CA ASP A 848 9.39 16.74 33.57
C ASP A 848 9.30 18.09 32.80
N GLN A 849 8.11 18.39 32.26
CA GLN A 849 7.82 19.66 31.56
C GLN A 849 7.91 20.90 32.47
N SER A 850 7.69 20.75 33.77
CA SER A 850 7.76 21.80 34.79
C SER A 850 9.17 22.01 35.34
N GLY A 851 10.14 21.19 34.92
CA GLY A 851 11.53 21.22 35.39
C GLY A 851 11.78 20.44 36.68
N ASN A 852 10.81 19.65 37.16
CA ASN A 852 11.00 18.79 38.33
C ASN A 852 11.87 17.58 37.97
N PRO A 853 12.82 17.14 38.81
CA PRO A 853 13.67 16.00 38.51
C PRO A 853 12.89 14.70 38.45
N ILE A 854 13.21 13.85 37.47
CA ILE A 854 12.73 12.47 37.33
C ILE A 854 13.92 11.54 37.62
N THR A 855 13.75 10.62 38.57
CA THR A 855 14.74 9.56 38.78
C THR A 855 14.58 8.49 37.71
N ALA A 856 15.59 8.32 36.85
CA ALA A 856 15.63 7.23 35.90
C ALA A 856 15.99 5.90 36.59
N SER A 857 15.53 4.78 36.02
CA SER A 857 15.81 3.42 36.51
C SER A 857 16.19 2.49 35.36
N GLY A 858 16.91 1.41 35.65
CA GLY A 858 17.49 0.50 34.65
C GLY A 858 19.00 0.67 34.57
N ASP A 859 19.68 0.21 35.62
CA ASP A 859 21.14 0.17 35.73
C ASP A 859 21.67 -1.09 35.00
N ASP A 860 22.86 -1.01 34.40
CA ASP A 860 23.58 -2.13 33.74
C ASP A 860 22.72 -2.97 32.78
N VAL A 861 21.88 -2.32 31.97
CA VAL A 861 20.93 -3.04 31.10
C VAL A 861 21.61 -3.84 29.99
N ASN A 862 22.83 -3.49 29.59
CA ASN A 862 23.67 -4.29 28.69
C ASN A 862 24.56 -5.31 29.43
N GLY A 863 24.46 -5.43 30.76
CA GLY A 863 25.13 -6.45 31.57
C GLY A 863 26.54 -6.08 32.04
N ALA A 864 26.99 -4.83 31.87
CA ALA A 864 28.29 -4.36 32.35
C ALA A 864 29.48 -5.30 32.01
N ALA A 865 30.16 -5.82 33.02
CA ALA A 865 31.29 -6.74 32.87
C ALA A 865 30.93 -8.10 32.24
N SER A 866 29.64 -8.44 32.15
CA SER A 866 29.11 -9.62 31.45
C SER A 866 28.23 -9.19 30.26
N SER A 867 28.83 -8.40 29.37
CA SER A 867 28.14 -7.67 28.30
C SER A 867 27.30 -8.53 27.34
N LEU A 868 26.10 -8.06 27.02
CA LEU A 868 25.09 -8.74 26.19
C LEU A 868 25.06 -8.27 24.73
N ARG A 869 25.63 -7.10 24.44
CA ARG A 869 25.88 -6.55 23.09
C ARG A 869 27.35 -6.21 23.00
N ILE A 870 28.02 -6.88 22.07
CA ILE A 870 29.47 -6.83 21.93
C ILE A 870 29.79 -6.52 20.47
N VAL A 871 30.66 -5.53 20.26
CA VAL A 871 31.34 -5.29 18.99
C VAL A 871 32.70 -5.98 19.05
N THR A 872 32.96 -6.90 18.13
CA THR A 872 34.26 -7.54 17.97
C THR A 872 35.02 -6.87 16.81
N ILE A 873 36.26 -6.47 17.05
CA ILE A 873 37.06 -5.73 16.07
C ILE A 873 37.97 -6.71 15.32
N GLN A 874 37.84 -6.72 13.99
CA GLN A 874 38.58 -7.60 13.09
C GLN A 874 39.72 -6.85 12.40
N GLU A 875 40.75 -7.57 11.98
CA GLU A 875 41.90 -6.95 11.32
C GLU A 875 41.59 -6.48 9.89
N VAL A 876 40.88 -7.34 9.13
CA VAL A 876 40.71 -7.24 7.67
C VAL A 876 39.33 -7.75 7.23
N GLY A 877 38.88 -7.31 6.07
CA GLY A 877 37.87 -8.01 5.29
C GLY A 877 38.37 -9.30 4.67
N ALA A 878 37.44 -10.17 4.27
CA ALA A 878 37.74 -11.35 3.46
C ALA A 878 37.20 -11.18 2.03
N LEU A 879 37.92 -11.74 1.05
CA LEU A 879 37.52 -11.81 -0.34
C LEU A 879 37.32 -13.27 -0.76
N THR A 880 36.28 -13.52 -1.55
CA THR A 880 36.12 -14.78 -2.29
C THR A 880 35.81 -14.49 -3.75
N VAL A 881 36.38 -15.27 -4.65
CA VAL A 881 36.23 -15.11 -6.10
C VAL A 881 35.80 -16.44 -6.74
N ALA A 882 34.90 -16.36 -7.71
CA ALA A 882 34.38 -17.51 -8.45
C ALA A 882 33.92 -17.09 -9.84
N VAL A 883 33.73 -18.05 -10.75
CA VAL A 883 33.03 -17.79 -12.02
C VAL A 883 31.58 -17.38 -11.70
N ALA A 884 31.05 -16.40 -12.43
CA ALA A 884 29.64 -16.04 -12.32
C ALA A 884 28.74 -17.18 -12.84
N PRO A 885 27.53 -17.39 -12.27
CA PRO A 885 26.59 -18.38 -12.79
C PRO A 885 26.31 -18.20 -14.30
N THR A 886 26.14 -19.30 -15.00
CA THR A 886 25.75 -19.33 -16.41
C THR A 886 24.32 -18.80 -16.56
N GLU A 887 24.18 -17.60 -17.12
CA GLU A 887 22.87 -17.07 -17.53
C GLU A 887 22.22 -18.00 -18.57
N VAL A 888 20.90 -18.16 -18.55
CA VAL A 888 20.21 -19.16 -19.40
C VAL A 888 20.36 -18.85 -20.90
N ASP A 889 20.66 -17.60 -21.27
CA ASP A 889 20.87 -17.16 -22.64
C ASP A 889 22.25 -17.49 -23.25
N VAL A 890 23.24 -17.97 -22.47
CA VAL A 890 24.60 -18.28 -23.00
C VAL A 890 24.76 -19.70 -23.56
N THR A 891 23.68 -20.35 -24.00
CA THR A 891 23.77 -21.59 -24.81
C THR A 891 24.50 -21.39 -26.14
N ASP A 892 24.52 -20.15 -26.64
CA ASP A 892 25.10 -19.73 -27.91
C ASP A 892 26.57 -19.28 -27.76
N ALA A 893 27.03 -19.08 -26.53
CA ALA A 893 28.21 -18.26 -26.23
C ALA A 893 29.55 -19.02 -26.27
N ARG A 894 29.60 -20.20 -26.88
CA ARG A 894 30.87 -20.89 -27.12
C ARG A 894 31.55 -20.45 -28.40
N ILE A 895 30.85 -20.01 -29.44
CA ILE A 895 31.52 -19.46 -30.62
C ILE A 895 31.72 -17.95 -30.44
N VAL A 896 32.95 -17.49 -30.61
CA VAL A 896 33.31 -16.09 -30.73
C VAL A 896 33.86 -15.81 -32.13
N ALA A 897 33.49 -14.68 -32.73
CA ALA A 897 33.79 -14.42 -34.14
C ALA A 897 35.05 -13.57 -34.33
N ALA A 898 35.91 -13.96 -35.27
CA ALA A 898 37.16 -13.28 -35.59
C ALA A 898 36.95 -11.81 -36.00
N GLY A 899 37.81 -10.91 -35.56
CA GLY A 899 37.70 -9.47 -35.82
C GLY A 899 36.68 -8.72 -34.96
N VAL A 900 35.97 -9.39 -34.05
CA VAL A 900 35.02 -8.73 -33.13
C VAL A 900 35.75 -8.06 -31.98
N ALA A 901 35.48 -6.77 -31.77
CA ALA A 901 35.89 -6.04 -30.59
C ALA A 901 34.97 -6.33 -29.39
N ASP A 902 35.55 -6.39 -28.19
CA ASP A 902 34.84 -6.61 -26.92
C ASP A 902 33.98 -7.90 -26.84
N ALA A 903 34.39 -8.98 -27.51
CA ALA A 903 33.81 -10.30 -27.32
C ALA A 903 33.93 -10.75 -25.84
N THR A 904 32.83 -11.15 -25.20
CA THR A 904 32.86 -11.57 -23.78
C THR A 904 33.52 -12.94 -23.64
N LEU A 905 34.63 -13.00 -22.90
CA LEU A 905 35.43 -14.22 -22.67
C LEU A 905 35.18 -14.85 -21.29
N ALA A 906 34.93 -14.03 -20.26
CA ALA A 906 34.60 -14.52 -18.92
C ALA A 906 33.73 -13.54 -18.12
N LYS A 907 33.02 -14.06 -17.12
CA LYS A 907 32.33 -13.28 -16.09
C LYS A 907 32.76 -13.79 -14.72
N ILE A 908 33.37 -12.93 -13.90
CA ILE A 908 34.05 -13.30 -12.67
C ILE A 908 33.40 -12.56 -11.50
N ARG A 909 32.86 -13.31 -10.53
CA ARG A 909 32.15 -12.80 -9.37
C ARG A 909 33.07 -12.72 -8.16
N PHE A 910 33.23 -11.51 -7.64
CA PHE A 910 33.92 -11.19 -6.40
C PHE A 910 32.89 -11.01 -5.28
N THR A 911 33.18 -11.48 -4.06
CA THR A 911 32.32 -11.31 -2.88
C THR A 911 33.15 -10.93 -1.67
N ALA A 912 32.81 -9.81 -1.02
CA ALA A 912 33.49 -9.31 0.16
C ALA A 912 32.73 -9.66 1.45
N GLN A 913 33.46 -9.77 2.57
CA GLN A 913 32.90 -9.93 3.91
C GLN A 913 33.59 -8.97 4.91
N ASN A 914 32.85 -8.57 5.94
CA ASN A 914 33.27 -7.71 7.07
C ASN A 914 33.59 -6.24 6.73
N GLU A 915 34.16 -5.94 5.57
CA GLU A 915 34.29 -4.59 5.01
C GLU A 915 34.08 -4.59 3.48
N GLU A 916 34.02 -3.39 2.92
CA GLU A 916 33.98 -3.15 1.48
C GLU A 916 35.39 -3.23 0.89
N LEU A 917 35.51 -3.86 -0.29
CA LEU A 917 36.79 -4.12 -0.97
C LEU A 917 36.81 -3.45 -2.35
N ARG A 918 37.82 -2.63 -2.61
CA ARG A 918 38.06 -2.03 -3.93
C ARG A 918 39.11 -2.84 -4.69
N LEU A 919 38.76 -3.33 -5.88
CA LEU A 919 39.75 -3.96 -6.77
C LEU A 919 40.64 -2.87 -7.38
N ALA A 920 41.96 -3.05 -7.28
CA ALA A 920 42.97 -2.10 -7.75
C ALA A 920 43.81 -2.67 -8.90
N LYS A 921 44.14 -3.96 -8.84
CA LYS A 921 44.87 -4.68 -9.89
C LYS A 921 44.33 -6.09 -10.11
N ALA A 922 44.48 -6.58 -11.33
CA ALA A 922 44.25 -7.95 -11.72
C ALA A 922 45.10 -8.31 -12.94
N ARG A 923 45.51 -9.58 -13.05
CA ARG A 923 45.98 -10.17 -14.30
C ARG A 923 44.89 -11.05 -14.90
N ILE A 924 44.67 -10.91 -16.21
CA ILE A 924 43.92 -11.88 -16.99
C ILE A 924 44.89 -12.72 -17.80
N LEU A 925 44.75 -14.03 -17.71
CA LEU A 925 45.42 -15.03 -18.53
C LEU A 925 44.50 -15.42 -19.69
N ILE A 926 45.09 -15.68 -20.86
CA ILE A 926 44.44 -16.35 -21.97
C ILE A 926 45.02 -17.76 -22.05
N ASP A 927 44.15 -18.75 -21.84
CA ASP A 927 44.53 -20.16 -21.78
C ASP A 927 43.99 -20.92 -22.99
N SER A 928 44.81 -21.68 -23.68
CA SER A 928 44.41 -22.72 -24.65
C SER A 928 43.75 -23.94 -23.98
N LEU A 929 43.04 -24.77 -24.75
CA LEU A 929 42.55 -26.07 -24.27
C LEU A 929 43.66 -27.14 -24.28
N ALA A 930 44.53 -27.10 -25.29
CA ALA A 930 45.67 -28.00 -25.45
C ALA A 930 46.99 -27.22 -25.35
N ALA A 931 47.96 -27.76 -24.60
CA ALA A 931 49.20 -27.06 -24.21
C ALA A 931 50.20 -26.74 -25.34
N ASP A 932 49.89 -27.11 -26.59
CA ASP A 932 50.71 -26.86 -27.78
C ASP A 932 49.98 -25.98 -28.83
N ALA A 933 48.80 -25.43 -28.52
CA ALA A 933 48.03 -24.56 -29.42
C ALA A 933 48.31 -23.08 -29.14
N ASP A 934 48.93 -22.37 -30.09
CA ASP A 934 49.26 -20.94 -29.95
C ASP A 934 48.02 -20.07 -30.17
N VAL A 935 47.23 -19.87 -29.11
CA VAL A 935 46.04 -19.00 -29.16
C VAL A 935 46.36 -17.52 -28.88
N SER A 936 47.64 -17.12 -28.91
CA SER A 936 48.08 -15.78 -28.51
C SER A 936 47.81 -14.69 -29.56
N ASP A 937 47.65 -15.08 -30.82
CA ASP A 937 47.30 -14.20 -31.95
C ASP A 937 45.80 -13.97 -32.12
N ASN A 938 44.97 -14.89 -31.61
CA ASN A 938 43.50 -14.83 -31.62
C ASN A 938 42.95 -13.62 -30.85
N VAL A 939 43.65 -13.18 -29.79
CA VAL A 939 43.21 -12.10 -28.89
C VAL A 939 44.24 -10.96 -28.87
N THR A 940 43.94 -9.83 -29.49
CA THR A 940 44.87 -8.68 -29.55
C THR A 940 44.98 -7.91 -28.23
N SER A 941 43.89 -7.83 -27.47
CA SER A 941 43.82 -7.06 -26.23
C SER A 941 42.61 -7.46 -25.39
N VAL A 942 42.70 -7.26 -24.06
CA VAL A 942 41.63 -7.55 -23.10
C VAL A 942 41.17 -6.27 -22.41
N SER A 943 39.88 -6.21 -22.06
CA SER A 943 39.27 -5.13 -21.26
C SER A 943 38.40 -5.68 -20.14
N LEU A 944 38.18 -4.86 -19.11
CA LEU A 944 37.38 -5.20 -17.94
C LEU A 944 36.18 -4.26 -17.83
N TRP A 945 34.99 -4.79 -17.57
CA TRP A 945 33.73 -4.06 -17.51
C TRP A 945 32.90 -4.41 -16.26
N ASP A 946 32.12 -3.45 -15.75
CA ASP A 946 31.03 -3.63 -14.79
C ASP A 946 29.71 -3.31 -15.50
N GLY A 947 28.94 -4.35 -15.81
CA GLY A 947 27.79 -4.23 -16.72
C GLY A 947 28.22 -3.64 -18.07
N SER A 948 27.67 -2.48 -18.42
CA SER A 948 27.99 -1.72 -19.65
C SER A 948 29.08 -0.65 -19.48
N VAL A 949 29.73 -0.55 -18.31
CA VAL A 949 30.76 0.46 -18.02
C VAL A 949 32.13 -0.19 -18.03
N ARG A 950 33.04 0.26 -18.91
CA ARG A 950 34.43 -0.24 -18.91
C ARG A 950 35.16 0.30 -17.68
N VAL A 951 35.70 -0.59 -16.85
CA VAL A 951 36.44 -0.27 -15.62
C VAL A 951 37.96 -0.35 -15.80
N ALA A 952 38.47 -1.05 -16.83
CA ALA A 952 39.87 -0.98 -17.25
C ALA A 952 40.06 -1.45 -18.70
N GLY A 953 41.21 -1.13 -19.30
CA GLY A 953 41.59 -1.56 -20.66
C GLY A 953 41.19 -0.62 -21.80
N PRO A 954 41.61 -0.92 -23.05
CA PRO A 954 42.15 -2.20 -23.48
C PRO A 954 43.64 -2.32 -23.16
N ILE A 955 44.07 -3.50 -22.72
CA ILE A 955 45.48 -3.84 -22.52
C ILE A 955 45.88 -4.87 -23.58
N ALA A 956 46.90 -4.56 -24.37
CA ALA A 956 47.46 -5.50 -25.34
C ALA A 956 48.10 -6.69 -24.62
N LEU A 957 48.01 -7.88 -25.23
CA LEU A 957 48.55 -9.08 -24.61
C LEU A 957 50.08 -9.11 -24.64
N SER A 958 50.67 -9.71 -23.60
CA SER A 958 52.07 -10.13 -23.56
C SER A 958 52.14 -11.66 -23.65
N PRO A 959 52.91 -12.24 -24.57
CA PRO A 959 53.04 -13.69 -24.68
C PRO A 959 53.78 -14.26 -23.46
N VAL A 960 53.42 -15.48 -23.08
CA VAL A 960 54.00 -16.20 -21.93
C VAL A 960 54.87 -17.35 -22.45
N SER A 961 56.14 -17.38 -22.07
CA SER A 961 57.12 -18.36 -22.57
C SER A 961 57.22 -19.64 -21.71
N ALA A 962 56.14 -20.02 -21.02
CA ALA A 962 56.12 -21.10 -20.05
C ALA A 962 55.44 -22.36 -20.62
N ALA A 963 55.96 -23.54 -20.30
CA ALA A 963 55.30 -24.80 -20.66
C ALA A 963 54.03 -25.00 -19.82
N GLY A 964 52.87 -24.98 -20.49
CA GLY A 964 51.54 -25.07 -19.88
C GLY A 964 50.46 -24.75 -20.90
N THR A 965 49.23 -24.49 -20.46
CA THR A 965 48.12 -24.06 -21.33
C THR A 965 47.90 -22.55 -21.27
N VAL A 966 48.92 -21.75 -20.97
CA VAL A 966 48.80 -20.29 -20.77
C VAL A 966 49.72 -19.60 -21.76
N ASP A 967 49.13 -19.03 -22.80
CA ASP A 967 49.89 -18.55 -23.97
C ASP A 967 50.10 -17.03 -23.92
N ALA A 968 49.19 -16.30 -23.27
CA ALA A 968 49.24 -14.84 -23.20
C ALA A 968 48.60 -14.26 -21.93
N MET A 969 49.01 -13.05 -21.55
CA MET A 969 48.49 -12.35 -20.35
C MET A 969 48.28 -10.84 -20.54
N ALA A 970 47.38 -10.25 -19.75
CA ALA A 970 47.11 -8.82 -19.66
C ALA A 970 47.16 -8.32 -18.21
N ASP A 971 48.08 -7.41 -17.91
CA ASP A 971 48.30 -6.86 -16.57
C ASP A 971 47.59 -5.51 -16.34
N PHE A 972 46.45 -5.54 -15.64
CA PHE A 972 45.68 -4.35 -15.28
C PHE A 972 46.22 -3.72 -14.00
N ASN A 973 47.25 -2.88 -14.14
CA ASN A 973 47.90 -2.17 -13.03
C ASN A 973 47.05 -1.05 -12.40
N THR A 974 45.96 -0.64 -13.06
CA THR A 974 44.99 0.33 -12.57
C THR A 974 43.59 -0.08 -13.01
N ILE A 975 42.71 -0.37 -12.05
CA ILE A 975 41.27 -0.56 -12.26
C ILE A 975 40.53 0.65 -11.69
N SER A 976 39.42 1.04 -12.34
CA SER A 976 38.58 2.17 -11.93
C SER A 976 38.26 2.12 -10.43
N PRO A 977 38.43 3.22 -9.67
CA PRO A 977 38.19 3.22 -8.24
C PRO A 977 36.72 2.99 -7.87
N ASN A 978 35.81 3.06 -8.84
CA ASN A 978 34.39 2.79 -8.68
C ASN A 978 34.05 1.28 -8.74
N PHE A 979 34.98 0.40 -9.14
CA PHE A 979 34.77 -1.05 -9.02
C PHE A 979 34.95 -1.47 -7.56
N VAL A 980 33.84 -1.43 -6.83
CA VAL A 980 33.77 -1.59 -5.38
C VAL A 980 32.84 -2.74 -5.03
N ILE A 981 33.41 -3.76 -4.38
CA ILE A 981 32.71 -4.95 -3.91
C ILE A 981 32.13 -4.61 -2.54
N PRO A 982 30.80 -4.50 -2.39
CA PRO A 982 30.18 -4.02 -1.17
C PRO A 982 30.40 -5.01 -0.02
N LYS A 983 30.50 -4.49 1.21
CA LYS A 983 30.53 -5.30 2.42
C LYS A 983 29.38 -6.33 2.41
N ASP A 984 29.73 -7.58 2.70
CA ASP A 984 28.81 -8.71 2.80
C ASP A 984 27.96 -8.93 1.51
N GLY A 985 28.51 -8.57 0.35
CA GLY A 985 27.86 -8.68 -0.96
C GLY A 985 28.83 -8.93 -2.12
N SER A 986 28.28 -9.06 -3.34
CA SER A 986 29.03 -9.45 -4.55
C SER A 986 29.01 -8.41 -5.67
N ARG A 987 30.02 -8.46 -6.54
CA ARG A 987 30.09 -7.77 -7.85
C ARG A 987 30.62 -8.69 -8.93
N THR A 988 30.23 -8.46 -10.18
CA THR A 988 30.69 -9.26 -11.34
C THR A 988 31.54 -8.39 -12.26
N LEU A 989 32.77 -8.81 -12.50
CA LEU A 989 33.68 -8.25 -13.50
C LEU A 989 33.49 -9.04 -14.81
N ILE A 990 33.21 -8.34 -15.91
CA ILE A 990 33.10 -8.93 -17.24
C ILE A 990 34.45 -8.72 -17.95
N VAL A 991 35.03 -9.81 -18.44
CA VAL A 991 36.29 -9.83 -19.18
C VAL A 991 35.95 -9.93 -20.67
N THR A 992 36.39 -8.95 -21.46
CA THR A 992 36.18 -8.93 -22.91
C THR A 992 37.51 -8.95 -23.66
N GLY A 993 37.55 -9.59 -24.84
CA GLY A 993 38.69 -9.61 -25.74
C GLY A 993 38.39 -8.89 -27.06
N THR A 994 39.38 -8.21 -27.62
CA THR A 994 39.35 -7.75 -29.02
C THR A 994 39.99 -8.82 -29.88
N LEU A 995 39.17 -9.54 -30.63
CA LEU A 995 39.59 -10.70 -31.41
C LEU A 995 40.23 -10.26 -32.73
N ASN A 996 41.32 -10.91 -33.09
CA ASN A 996 42.02 -10.66 -34.35
C ASN A 996 41.24 -11.26 -35.53
N THR A 997 41.50 -10.78 -36.74
CA THR A 997 40.92 -11.33 -37.98
C THR A 997 41.72 -12.55 -38.44
N ILE A 998 41.09 -13.48 -39.17
CA ILE A 998 41.82 -14.61 -39.80
C ILE A 998 42.94 -14.11 -40.72
N SER A 999 42.68 -13.08 -41.53
CA SER A 999 43.70 -12.41 -42.36
C SER A 999 44.81 -11.69 -41.57
N GLY A 1000 44.64 -11.55 -40.25
CA GLY A 1000 45.60 -10.95 -39.33
C GLY A 1000 46.39 -11.97 -38.50
N GLY A 1001 46.20 -13.27 -38.75
CA GLY A 1001 46.94 -14.37 -38.12
C GLY A 1001 46.09 -15.31 -37.27
N ALA A 1002 44.87 -14.94 -36.89
CA ALA A 1002 44.04 -15.76 -36.01
C ALA A 1002 43.54 -17.05 -36.68
N ASP A 1003 43.59 -18.18 -35.97
CA ASP A 1003 43.19 -19.48 -36.49
C ASP A 1003 41.74 -19.85 -36.15
N SER A 1004 41.00 -20.29 -37.17
CA SER A 1004 39.60 -20.69 -37.01
C SER A 1004 39.48 -22.12 -36.51
N GLY A 1005 38.74 -22.31 -35.42
CA GLY A 1005 38.60 -23.59 -34.72
C GLY A 1005 39.23 -23.59 -33.33
N ASP A 1006 40.10 -22.63 -33.02
CA ASP A 1006 40.88 -22.59 -31.77
C ASP A 1006 40.02 -22.46 -30.51
N GLU A 1007 40.30 -23.31 -29.53
CA GLU A 1007 39.63 -23.32 -28.23
C GLU A 1007 40.49 -22.67 -27.12
N PHE A 1008 40.03 -21.53 -26.61
CA PHE A 1008 40.71 -20.75 -25.57
C PHE A 1008 39.74 -20.20 -24.51
N ARG A 1009 40.23 -19.71 -23.38
CA ARG A 1009 39.43 -19.04 -22.34
C ARG A 1009 40.16 -17.84 -21.75
N ALA A 1010 39.44 -16.97 -21.05
CA ALA A 1010 40.04 -16.02 -20.13
C ALA A 1010 39.96 -16.55 -18.68
N ALA A 1011 41.05 -16.40 -17.92
CA ALA A 1011 41.12 -16.73 -16.49
C ALA A 1011 41.65 -15.53 -15.68
N LEU A 1012 41.18 -15.36 -14.45
CA LEU A 1012 41.81 -14.43 -13.49
C LEU A 1012 42.94 -15.16 -12.77
N ASP A 1013 44.15 -14.58 -12.82
CA ASP A 1013 45.29 -15.02 -12.04
C ASP A 1013 45.04 -14.81 -10.53
N PHE A 1014 45.41 -15.77 -9.70
CA PHE A 1014 44.99 -15.78 -8.30
C PHE A 1014 45.95 -15.09 -7.33
N ASP A 1015 47.24 -14.99 -7.62
CA ASP A 1015 48.22 -14.36 -6.74
C ASP A 1015 49.19 -13.41 -7.45
N ASP A 1016 49.32 -13.51 -8.77
CA ASP A 1016 50.20 -12.66 -9.55
C ASP A 1016 49.50 -11.38 -10.07
N ASN A 1017 50.10 -10.22 -9.79
CA ASN A 1017 49.53 -8.88 -10.09
C ASN A 1017 48.08 -8.66 -9.61
N PHE A 1018 47.67 -9.35 -8.55
CA PHE A 1018 46.37 -9.16 -7.91
C PHE A 1018 46.45 -8.15 -6.76
N GLU A 1019 45.49 -7.22 -6.69
CA GLU A 1019 45.41 -6.28 -5.57
C GLU A 1019 43.97 -5.84 -5.31
N ALA A 1020 43.40 -6.22 -4.16
CA ALA A 1020 42.17 -5.64 -3.61
C ALA A 1020 42.48 -4.93 -2.28
N ARG A 1021 41.77 -3.83 -1.98
CA ARG A 1021 42.00 -3.04 -0.76
C ARG A 1021 40.73 -2.83 0.05
N GLY A 1022 40.82 -3.09 1.35
CA GLY A 1022 39.79 -2.71 2.31
C GLY A 1022 39.65 -1.20 2.40
N THR A 1023 38.42 -0.68 2.28
CA THR A 1023 38.17 0.78 2.34
C THR A 1023 38.18 1.31 3.78
N SER A 1024 38.05 0.44 4.79
CA SER A 1024 38.15 0.80 6.21
C SER A 1024 39.51 0.41 6.81
N SER A 1025 39.95 -0.84 6.62
CA SER A 1025 41.23 -1.32 7.13
C SER A 1025 42.46 -0.72 6.45
N SER A 1026 42.30 -0.22 5.22
CA SER A 1026 43.38 0.06 4.26
C SER A 1026 44.30 -1.14 3.96
N THR A 1027 43.95 -2.36 4.41
CA THR A 1027 44.76 -3.56 4.19
C THR A 1027 44.66 -4.04 2.75
N VAL A 1028 45.76 -4.62 2.27
CA VAL A 1028 45.91 -5.10 0.90
C VAL A 1028 45.78 -6.61 0.87
N ILE A 1029 44.81 -7.09 0.10
CA ILE A 1029 44.66 -8.50 -0.27
C ILE A 1029 45.40 -8.68 -1.59
N THR A 1030 46.47 -9.47 -1.57
CA THR A 1030 47.33 -9.73 -2.74
C THR A 1030 47.03 -11.04 -3.46
N SER A 1031 46.02 -11.80 -3.03
CA SER A 1031 45.53 -12.97 -3.76
C SER A 1031 44.00 -13.08 -3.75
N ALA A 1032 43.44 -13.57 -4.85
CA ALA A 1032 42.01 -13.83 -5.05
C ALA A 1032 41.56 -15.20 -4.49
N GLY A 1033 42.49 -16.06 -4.09
CA GLY A 1033 42.22 -17.41 -3.62
C GLY A 1033 43.49 -18.27 -3.51
N SER A 1034 43.41 -19.51 -3.99
CA SER A 1034 44.52 -20.48 -4.01
C SER A 1034 44.73 -21.16 -5.37
N ALA A 1035 44.00 -20.74 -6.41
CA ALA A 1035 44.08 -21.21 -7.78
C ALA A 1035 43.35 -20.23 -8.71
N ASN A 1036 43.73 -20.19 -9.99
CA ASN A 1036 43.13 -19.31 -11.01
C ASN A 1036 41.61 -19.49 -11.12
N THR A 1037 40.89 -18.38 -11.33
CA THR A 1037 39.45 -18.43 -11.61
C THR A 1037 39.23 -18.53 -13.12
N ASN A 1038 39.18 -19.77 -13.60
CA ASN A 1038 39.09 -20.10 -15.01
C ASN A 1038 37.68 -19.86 -15.57
N GLY A 1039 37.57 -19.07 -16.64
CA GLY A 1039 36.34 -18.96 -17.43
C GLY A 1039 36.01 -20.24 -18.22
N ASN A 1040 34.90 -20.20 -18.95
CA ASN A 1040 34.57 -21.26 -19.91
C ASN A 1040 35.42 -21.11 -21.18
N TYR A 1041 35.73 -22.24 -21.82
CA TYR A 1041 36.31 -22.24 -23.16
C TYR A 1041 35.32 -21.71 -24.21
N VAL A 1042 35.86 -20.92 -25.13
CA VAL A 1042 35.24 -20.43 -26.36
C VAL A 1042 36.07 -20.91 -27.56
N VAL A 1043 35.41 -21.04 -28.71
CA VAL A 1043 35.94 -21.44 -30.01
C VAL A 1043 36.00 -20.18 -30.89
N LEU A 1044 37.16 -19.83 -31.44
CA LEU A 1044 37.22 -18.81 -32.48
C LEU A 1044 36.65 -19.37 -33.79
N ARG A 1045 35.80 -18.60 -34.49
CA ARG A 1045 35.42 -18.89 -35.88
C ARG A 1045 35.44 -17.63 -36.73
N LYS A 1046 35.68 -17.76 -38.04
CA LYS A 1046 35.60 -16.64 -39.01
C LYS A 1046 34.17 -16.10 -39.10
N SER A 1047 33.21 -17.01 -39.21
CA SER A 1047 31.78 -16.74 -39.29
C SER A 1047 30.99 -17.77 -38.47
N GLN A 1048 29.68 -17.54 -38.32
CA GLN A 1048 28.77 -18.54 -37.79
C GLN A 1048 27.37 -18.42 -38.39
N PRO A 1049 26.72 -19.53 -38.77
CA PRO A 1049 25.31 -19.52 -39.14
C PRO A 1049 24.43 -19.37 -37.91
N LYS A 1050 23.40 -18.52 -38.04
CA LYS A 1050 22.28 -18.40 -37.10
C LYS A 1050 21.01 -18.93 -37.76
N VAL A 1051 20.41 -19.94 -37.14
CA VAL A 1051 19.19 -20.58 -37.62
C VAL A 1051 17.99 -19.99 -36.87
N ASN A 1052 16.96 -19.58 -37.61
CA ASN A 1052 15.70 -19.11 -37.05
C ASN A 1052 14.54 -19.84 -37.74
N LEU A 1053 13.41 -20.00 -37.06
CA LEU A 1053 12.18 -20.43 -37.75
C LEU A 1053 11.60 -19.33 -38.62
N ALA A 1054 10.94 -19.73 -39.69
CA ALA A 1054 10.07 -18.90 -40.50
C ALA A 1054 8.68 -19.53 -40.57
N ALA A 1055 7.62 -18.72 -40.63
CA ALA A 1055 6.24 -19.24 -40.58
C ALA A 1055 5.94 -20.19 -41.76
N LEU A 1056 5.33 -21.35 -41.46
CA LEU A 1056 4.85 -22.27 -42.50
C LEU A 1056 3.84 -21.57 -43.43
N PRO A 1057 3.79 -21.92 -44.73
CA PRO A 1057 2.75 -21.42 -45.64
C PRO A 1057 1.33 -21.83 -45.24
N THR A 1058 1.21 -22.93 -44.50
CA THR A 1058 -0.03 -23.44 -43.90
C THR A 1058 0.30 -24.25 -42.65
N THR A 1059 -0.57 -24.24 -41.64
CA THR A 1059 -0.52 -25.17 -40.49
C THR A 1059 -1.48 -26.36 -40.66
N VAL A 1060 -2.09 -26.50 -41.83
CA VAL A 1060 -3.06 -27.55 -42.15
C VAL A 1060 -2.34 -28.75 -42.76
N LEU A 1061 -2.42 -29.92 -42.12
CA LEU A 1061 -1.99 -31.19 -42.70
C LEU A 1061 -3.02 -31.65 -43.74
N SER A 1062 -2.56 -32.08 -44.90
CA SER A 1062 -3.41 -32.79 -45.87
C SER A 1062 -2.56 -33.70 -46.75
N ASN A 1063 -3.14 -34.78 -47.25
CA ASN A 1063 -2.45 -35.72 -48.13
C ASN A 1063 -2.06 -35.04 -49.46
N GLY A 1064 -0.85 -35.32 -49.95
CA GLY A 1064 -0.19 -34.61 -51.04
C GLY A 1064 1.02 -33.79 -50.55
N ASN A 1065 1.58 -32.96 -51.43
CA ASN A 1065 2.80 -32.21 -51.14
C ASN A 1065 2.59 -31.13 -50.07
N GLN A 1066 3.31 -31.22 -48.96
CA GLN A 1066 3.31 -30.25 -47.87
C GLN A 1066 4.69 -29.64 -47.65
N VAL A 1067 4.72 -28.43 -47.10
CA VAL A 1067 5.91 -27.86 -46.46
C VAL A 1067 5.90 -28.31 -45.00
N LEU A 1068 6.82 -29.21 -44.62
CA LEU A 1068 6.90 -29.77 -43.28
C LEU A 1068 7.56 -28.80 -42.30
N MET A 1069 8.55 -28.06 -42.78
CA MET A 1069 9.28 -27.06 -42.00
C MET A 1069 9.75 -25.92 -42.89
N LYS A 1070 9.74 -24.70 -42.35
CA LYS A 1070 10.32 -23.51 -42.97
C LYS A 1070 11.24 -22.81 -41.96
N PHE A 1071 12.48 -22.57 -42.37
CA PHE A 1071 13.51 -21.99 -41.52
C PHE A 1071 14.41 -21.07 -42.33
N SER A 1072 15.06 -20.12 -41.67
CA SER A 1072 16.05 -19.25 -42.27
C SER A 1072 17.42 -19.45 -41.64
N VAL A 1073 18.47 -19.32 -42.45
CA VAL A 1073 19.86 -19.34 -42.02
C VAL A 1073 20.50 -18.01 -42.44
N GLN A 1074 21.02 -17.31 -41.45
CA GLN A 1074 21.76 -16.05 -41.61
C GLN A 1074 23.24 -16.30 -41.33
N ALA A 1075 24.14 -15.80 -42.17
CA ALA A 1075 25.58 -15.86 -41.89
C ALA A 1075 26.02 -14.60 -41.13
N ASN A 1076 26.60 -14.79 -39.94
CA ASN A 1076 27.11 -13.71 -39.10
C ASN A 1076 28.62 -13.59 -39.24
N ASN A 1077 29.10 -12.35 -39.34
CA ASN A 1077 30.52 -11.96 -39.28
C ASN A 1077 31.41 -12.45 -40.45
N GLY A 1078 30.87 -13.25 -41.36
CA GLY A 1078 31.49 -13.70 -42.60
C GLY A 1078 30.50 -14.53 -43.40
N ASP A 1079 30.92 -15.05 -44.56
CA ASP A 1079 30.14 -16.04 -45.31
C ASP A 1079 30.13 -17.38 -44.55
N ALA A 1080 29.04 -18.14 -44.65
CA ALA A 1080 28.94 -19.47 -44.05
C ALA A 1080 28.27 -20.43 -45.05
N ALA A 1081 28.72 -21.68 -45.09
CA ALA A 1081 28.23 -22.72 -45.98
C ALA A 1081 27.50 -23.83 -45.24
N LEU A 1082 26.51 -24.47 -45.87
CA LEU A 1082 25.79 -25.63 -45.32
C LEU A 1082 25.95 -26.84 -46.24
N LYS A 1083 26.15 -28.04 -45.68
CA LYS A 1083 26.27 -29.29 -46.45
C LYS A 1083 25.26 -30.37 -46.07
N HIS A 1084 24.93 -30.50 -44.78
CA HIS A 1084 23.99 -31.52 -44.28
C HIS A 1084 23.05 -30.97 -43.21
N LEU A 1085 21.79 -31.43 -43.22
CA LEU A 1085 20.75 -31.10 -42.25
C LEU A 1085 19.88 -32.34 -41.94
N ALA A 1086 19.72 -32.65 -40.66
CA ALA A 1086 18.81 -33.67 -40.15
C ALA A 1086 17.60 -33.03 -39.45
N PHE A 1087 16.44 -33.68 -39.62
CA PHE A 1087 15.16 -33.24 -39.10
C PHE A 1087 14.47 -34.41 -38.40
N ASP A 1088 13.95 -34.19 -37.20
CA ASP A 1088 13.08 -35.15 -36.52
C ASP A 1088 11.63 -34.85 -36.90
N THR A 1089 10.96 -35.85 -37.47
CA THR A 1089 9.56 -35.79 -37.89
C THR A 1089 8.74 -36.78 -37.06
N GLN A 1090 7.64 -36.35 -36.44
CA GLN A 1090 6.81 -37.21 -35.58
C GLN A 1090 5.33 -37.00 -35.91
N SER A 1091 4.59 -38.09 -36.17
CA SER A 1091 3.14 -38.03 -36.38
C SER A 1091 2.36 -38.64 -35.21
N SER A 1092 1.11 -38.17 -35.01
CA SER A 1092 0.19 -38.77 -34.05
C SER A 1092 -0.37 -40.12 -34.48
N ASP A 1093 -0.38 -40.43 -35.79
CA ASP A 1093 -0.83 -41.72 -36.33
C ASP A 1093 0.31 -42.43 -37.09
N ALA A 1094 0.55 -43.69 -36.74
CA ALA A 1094 1.58 -44.53 -37.34
C ALA A 1094 1.33 -44.87 -38.82
N THR A 1095 0.15 -44.54 -39.37
CA THR A 1095 -0.19 -44.71 -40.78
C THR A 1095 0.24 -43.54 -41.67
N VAL A 1096 0.63 -42.39 -41.08
CA VAL A 1096 1.16 -41.26 -41.85
C VAL A 1096 2.54 -41.59 -42.40
N ALA A 1097 2.71 -41.47 -43.72
CA ALA A 1097 3.95 -41.74 -44.43
C ALA A 1097 4.42 -40.52 -45.24
N LEU A 1098 5.74 -40.29 -45.22
CA LEU A 1098 6.41 -39.25 -45.98
C LEU A 1098 7.13 -39.86 -47.19
N SER A 1099 6.98 -39.23 -48.35
CA SER A 1099 7.63 -39.63 -49.60
C SER A 1099 8.01 -38.40 -50.42
N ASN A 1100 8.79 -38.57 -51.49
CA ASN A 1100 9.23 -37.47 -52.38
C ASN A 1100 9.76 -36.25 -51.60
N VAL A 1101 10.60 -36.52 -50.59
CA VAL A 1101 11.21 -35.48 -49.76
C VAL A 1101 12.09 -34.59 -50.63
N SER A 1102 11.97 -33.27 -50.47
CA SER A 1102 12.86 -32.31 -51.11
C SER A 1102 13.04 -31.07 -50.24
N ILE A 1103 14.09 -30.31 -50.54
CA ILE A 1103 14.35 -29.01 -49.91
C ILE A 1103 14.41 -27.93 -50.99
N ARG A 1104 13.88 -26.74 -50.70
CA ARG A 1104 13.75 -25.65 -51.65
C ARG A 1104 14.12 -24.32 -51.01
N GLU A 1105 14.78 -23.43 -51.76
CA GLU A 1105 14.90 -22.03 -51.35
C GLU A 1105 13.56 -21.30 -51.58
N SER A 1106 12.97 -20.77 -50.51
CA SER A 1106 11.66 -20.13 -50.48
C SER A 1106 11.53 -19.02 -51.53
N GLY A 1107 10.59 -19.21 -52.47
CA GLY A 1107 10.36 -18.26 -53.58
C GLY A 1107 10.92 -18.73 -54.92
N THR A 1108 11.68 -19.83 -54.96
CA THR A 1108 12.13 -20.46 -56.21
C THR A 1108 11.13 -21.51 -56.72
N SER A 1109 11.21 -21.85 -58.01
CA SER A 1109 10.33 -22.83 -58.66
C SER A 1109 10.87 -24.26 -58.67
N SER A 1110 12.18 -24.44 -58.48
CA SER A 1110 12.91 -25.71 -58.47
C SER A 1110 13.36 -26.10 -57.07
N ASP A 1111 13.37 -27.39 -56.77
CA ASP A 1111 14.00 -27.90 -55.54
C ASP A 1111 15.53 -27.89 -55.67
N ILE A 1112 16.24 -27.81 -54.55
CA ILE A 1112 17.71 -27.80 -54.50
C ILE A 1112 18.20 -29.26 -54.67
N PRO A 1113 19.21 -29.53 -55.54
CA PRO A 1113 19.80 -30.85 -55.65
C PRO A 1113 20.39 -31.34 -54.32
N ALA A 1114 19.81 -32.42 -53.79
CA ALA A 1114 20.21 -33.03 -52.52
C ALA A 1114 19.94 -34.55 -52.54
N THR A 1115 20.79 -35.30 -51.85
CA THR A 1115 20.49 -36.67 -51.43
C THR A 1115 19.61 -36.60 -50.20
N VAL A 1116 18.51 -37.36 -50.18
CA VAL A 1116 17.55 -37.38 -49.08
C VAL A 1116 17.31 -38.81 -48.59
N SER A 1117 17.16 -38.98 -47.28
CA SER A 1117 16.57 -40.18 -46.70
C SER A 1117 15.40 -39.80 -45.79
N ALA A 1118 14.35 -40.62 -45.87
CA ALA A 1118 13.09 -40.39 -45.19
C ALA A 1118 12.76 -41.62 -44.32
N PRO A 1119 12.21 -41.43 -43.11
CA PRO A 1119 11.77 -42.52 -42.26
C PRO A 1119 10.56 -43.24 -42.88
N ALA A 1120 10.36 -44.49 -42.45
CA ALA A 1120 9.13 -45.23 -42.74
C ALA A 1120 7.93 -44.67 -41.94
N THR A 1121 6.75 -45.29 -42.13
CA THR A 1121 5.46 -44.93 -41.53
C THR A 1121 5.53 -44.55 -40.05
N GLY A 1122 4.93 -43.40 -39.70
CA GLY A 1122 4.77 -42.90 -38.33
C GLY A 1122 5.76 -41.81 -37.87
N GLY A 1123 6.92 -41.70 -38.53
CA GLY A 1123 7.93 -40.66 -38.23
C GLY A 1123 9.33 -41.21 -37.93
N GLY A 1124 10.28 -40.29 -37.76
CA GLY A 1124 11.69 -40.54 -37.48
C GLY A 1124 12.60 -39.44 -38.03
N THR A 1125 13.91 -39.72 -38.05
CA THR A 1125 14.94 -38.83 -38.61
C THR A 1125 14.89 -38.81 -40.14
N LEU A 1126 14.75 -37.62 -40.71
CA LEU A 1126 14.83 -37.30 -42.12
C LEU A 1126 16.15 -36.55 -42.36
N LYS A 1127 17.02 -37.04 -43.25
CA LYS A 1127 18.34 -36.44 -43.51
C LYS A 1127 18.39 -35.84 -44.92
N VAL A 1128 19.02 -34.67 -45.06
CA VAL A 1128 19.17 -33.92 -46.31
C VAL A 1128 20.64 -33.53 -46.49
N THR A 1129 21.32 -34.09 -47.48
CA THR A 1129 22.70 -33.73 -47.85
C THR A 1129 22.69 -33.02 -49.20
N PHE A 1130 23.13 -31.76 -49.24
CA PHE A 1130 23.16 -30.99 -50.49
C PHE A 1130 24.25 -31.48 -51.43
N THR A 1131 23.95 -31.57 -52.73
CA THR A 1131 24.93 -32.00 -53.75
C THR A 1131 26.10 -31.02 -53.82
N SER A 1132 25.80 -29.73 -53.92
CA SER A 1132 26.75 -28.63 -53.75
C SER A 1132 26.41 -27.84 -52.49
N GLU A 1133 27.42 -27.24 -51.85
CA GLU A 1133 27.23 -26.40 -50.66
C GLU A 1133 26.15 -25.32 -50.84
N GLN A 1134 25.48 -24.98 -49.74
CA GLN A 1134 24.56 -23.85 -49.70
C GLN A 1134 25.21 -22.67 -48.99
N GLN A 1135 26.05 -21.93 -49.72
CA GLN A 1135 26.65 -20.68 -49.24
C GLN A 1135 25.56 -19.65 -48.89
N VAL A 1136 25.67 -19.06 -47.70
CA VAL A 1136 24.96 -17.88 -47.23
C VAL A 1136 25.99 -16.78 -47.06
N ILE A 1137 25.90 -15.73 -47.89
CA ILE A 1137 26.83 -14.59 -47.84
C ILE A 1137 26.67 -13.79 -46.55
N SER A 1138 27.75 -13.15 -46.09
CA SER A 1138 27.82 -12.35 -44.86
C SER A 1138 26.68 -11.32 -44.75
N GLY A 1139 25.95 -11.35 -43.63
CA GLY A 1139 24.77 -10.50 -43.38
C GLY A 1139 23.53 -10.88 -44.20
N GLY A 1140 23.67 -11.74 -45.21
CA GLY A 1140 22.58 -12.31 -45.98
C GLY A 1140 21.78 -13.35 -45.18
N THR A 1141 20.62 -13.72 -45.71
CA THR A 1141 19.75 -14.74 -45.11
C THR A 1141 19.09 -15.55 -46.21
N LYS A 1142 19.32 -16.86 -46.22
CA LYS A 1142 18.57 -17.81 -47.07
C LYS A 1142 17.43 -18.41 -46.27
N THR A 1143 16.29 -18.62 -46.90
CA THR A 1143 15.11 -19.25 -46.27
C THR A 1143 14.79 -20.54 -47.01
N TYR A 1144 14.75 -21.65 -46.29
CA TYR A 1144 14.53 -22.98 -46.84
C TYR A 1144 13.16 -23.52 -46.44
N GLU A 1145 12.56 -24.28 -47.35
CA GLU A 1145 11.33 -25.05 -47.16
C GLU A 1145 11.68 -26.54 -47.30
N LEU A 1146 11.54 -27.31 -46.22
CA LEU A 1146 11.55 -28.76 -46.25
C LEU A 1146 10.16 -29.24 -46.68
N ARG A 1147 10.10 -30.14 -47.67
CA ARG A 1147 8.88 -30.56 -48.35
C ARG A 1147 8.81 -32.07 -48.45
N ALA A 1148 7.60 -32.62 -48.41
CA ALA A 1148 7.34 -34.04 -48.67
C ALA A 1148 5.90 -34.25 -49.14
N ASP A 1149 5.67 -35.32 -49.89
CA ASP A 1149 4.34 -35.86 -50.15
C ASP A 1149 3.88 -36.67 -48.94
N VAL A 1150 2.88 -36.14 -48.22
CA VAL A 1150 2.22 -36.79 -47.09
C VAL A 1150 1.16 -37.75 -47.61
N THR A 1151 1.09 -38.96 -47.06
CA THR A 1151 0.01 -39.92 -47.30
C THR A 1151 -0.43 -40.57 -45.99
N GLY A 1152 -1.66 -41.08 -45.94
CA GLY A 1152 -2.19 -41.79 -44.76
C GLY A 1152 -2.79 -40.92 -43.66
N ALA A 1153 -2.73 -39.58 -43.76
CA ALA A 1153 -3.28 -38.69 -42.74
C ALA A 1153 -4.81 -38.59 -42.79
N GLY A 1154 -5.44 -38.61 -41.61
CA GLY A 1154 -6.88 -38.50 -41.36
C GLY A 1154 -7.22 -37.46 -40.28
N ALA A 1155 -8.50 -37.37 -39.91
CA ALA A 1155 -9.05 -36.27 -39.11
C ALA A 1155 -8.43 -36.17 -37.70
N SER A 1156 -7.94 -34.97 -37.35
CA SER A 1156 -7.20 -34.65 -36.11
C SER A 1156 -5.75 -35.13 -36.05
N ASP A 1157 -5.20 -35.75 -37.09
CA ASP A 1157 -3.79 -36.15 -37.10
C ASP A 1157 -2.86 -34.94 -37.07
N THR A 1158 -1.74 -35.07 -36.37
CA THR A 1158 -0.66 -34.09 -36.38
C THR A 1158 0.59 -34.65 -37.04
N LEU A 1159 1.37 -33.77 -37.64
CA LEU A 1159 2.73 -34.04 -38.09
C LEU A 1159 3.60 -32.88 -37.62
N THR A 1160 4.57 -33.20 -36.78
CA THR A 1160 5.49 -32.24 -36.17
C THR A 1160 6.88 -32.42 -36.79
N THR A 1161 7.63 -31.32 -36.98
CA THR A 1161 8.98 -31.33 -37.55
C THR A 1161 9.89 -30.33 -36.84
N ARG A 1162 11.12 -30.74 -36.50
CA ARG A 1162 12.19 -29.89 -35.94
C ARG A 1162 13.54 -30.21 -36.59
N ILE A 1163 14.44 -29.23 -36.65
CA ILE A 1163 15.86 -29.48 -36.97
C ILE A 1163 16.50 -30.16 -35.77
N LEU A 1164 17.33 -31.16 -36.02
CA LEU A 1164 18.17 -31.80 -35.01
C LEU A 1164 19.50 -31.06 -34.86
N GLY A 1165 20.02 -31.04 -33.63
CA GLY A 1165 21.35 -30.53 -33.32
C GLY A 1165 22.30 -31.62 -32.86
N ASP A 1166 23.57 -31.26 -32.80
CA ASP A 1166 24.65 -32.19 -32.44
C ASP A 1166 24.88 -32.25 -30.93
N THR A 1167 25.28 -33.42 -30.45
CA THR A 1167 25.47 -33.72 -29.02
C THR A 1167 26.95 -33.82 -28.62
N ALA A 1168 27.81 -34.20 -29.56
CA ALA A 1168 29.28 -34.18 -29.43
C ALA A 1168 29.92 -33.10 -30.31
N ILE A 1169 31.22 -32.84 -30.11
CA ILE A 1169 32.03 -31.91 -30.91
C ILE A 1169 32.72 -32.69 -32.03
N VAL A 1170 32.79 -32.13 -33.23
CA VAL A 1170 33.63 -32.65 -34.32
C VAL A 1170 34.56 -31.52 -34.78
N THR A 1171 35.87 -31.70 -34.61
CA THR A 1171 36.93 -30.76 -34.98
C THR A 1171 38.12 -31.51 -35.61
N GLY A 1172 38.70 -30.94 -36.67
CA GLY A 1172 39.76 -31.56 -37.49
C GLY A 1172 39.26 -32.06 -38.84
N GLU A 1173 40.18 -32.42 -39.76
CA GLU A 1173 39.81 -33.09 -41.02
C GLU A 1173 39.03 -34.39 -40.73
N PRO A 1174 38.12 -34.81 -41.65
CA PRO A 1174 37.74 -36.20 -41.79
C PRO A 1174 38.95 -36.98 -42.34
N GLY A 1175 39.86 -37.38 -41.45
CA GLY A 1175 41.14 -38.04 -41.74
C GLY A 1175 41.25 -39.44 -41.12
N PRO A 1176 42.26 -40.23 -41.53
CA PRO A 1176 42.22 -41.68 -41.43
C PRO A 1176 42.36 -42.23 -39.99
N LEU A 1177 41.42 -43.10 -39.62
CA LEU A 1177 41.31 -43.71 -38.29
C LEU A 1177 42.54 -44.52 -37.84
N VAL A 1178 43.18 -44.07 -36.74
CA VAL A 1178 43.44 -44.89 -35.52
C VAL A 1178 43.47 -43.93 -34.31
N ALA A 1179 42.51 -43.90 -33.36
CA ALA A 1179 41.31 -44.71 -33.17
C ALA A 1179 40.21 -43.93 -32.42
N ALA A 1180 38.96 -44.38 -32.61
CA ALA A 1180 37.70 -43.90 -32.00
C ALA A 1180 37.14 -42.56 -32.53
N GLN A 1181 36.00 -42.66 -33.25
CA GLN A 1181 35.10 -41.57 -33.67
C GLN A 1181 35.71 -40.47 -34.56
N GLN A 1182 36.22 -40.85 -35.73
CA GLN A 1182 36.35 -39.94 -36.88
C GLN A 1182 35.67 -40.55 -38.11
N ILE A 1183 35.02 -39.70 -38.90
CA ILE A 1183 34.42 -40.00 -40.21
C ILE A 1183 35.51 -39.84 -41.28
N ASP A 1184 35.55 -40.73 -42.27
CA ASP A 1184 36.77 -41.02 -43.06
C ASP A 1184 36.91 -40.19 -44.36
N ASP A 1185 35.90 -39.37 -44.70
CA ASP A 1185 35.84 -38.48 -45.87
C ASP A 1185 34.66 -37.48 -45.73
N LEU A 1186 34.69 -36.33 -46.43
CA LEU A 1186 33.46 -35.58 -46.76
C LEU A 1186 32.48 -36.49 -47.54
N GLY A 1187 33.00 -37.44 -48.32
CA GLY A 1187 32.30 -38.58 -48.93
C GLY A 1187 31.62 -39.53 -47.94
N ASP A 1188 32.13 -39.60 -46.71
CA ASP A 1188 31.56 -40.41 -45.64
C ASP A 1188 30.44 -39.63 -44.92
N VAL A 1189 30.59 -38.29 -44.74
CA VAL A 1189 29.46 -37.36 -44.46
C VAL A 1189 28.38 -37.41 -45.56
N LEU A 1190 28.77 -37.57 -46.83
CA LEU A 1190 27.86 -37.76 -47.96
C LEU A 1190 27.17 -39.15 -47.94
N ASN A 1191 27.76 -40.16 -47.31
CA ASN A 1191 27.18 -41.49 -47.08
C ASN A 1191 26.25 -41.57 -45.85
N VAL A 1192 26.35 -40.64 -44.88
CA VAL A 1192 25.43 -40.57 -43.70
C VAL A 1192 23.94 -40.51 -44.09
N GLY A 1193 23.64 -40.13 -45.35
CA GLY A 1193 22.30 -40.26 -45.92
C GLY A 1193 21.72 -41.68 -45.85
N ASN A 1194 22.54 -42.72 -45.66
CA ASN A 1194 22.10 -44.13 -45.62
C ASN A 1194 22.46 -44.86 -44.31
N ASP A 1195 23.08 -44.20 -43.34
CA ASP A 1195 23.50 -44.79 -42.06
C ASP A 1195 22.48 -44.52 -40.93
N THR A 1196 22.18 -45.57 -40.16
CA THR A 1196 21.23 -45.60 -39.05
C THR A 1196 21.88 -45.56 -37.67
N ASP A 1197 23.22 -45.68 -37.56
CA ASP A 1197 23.89 -45.88 -36.27
C ASP A 1197 24.53 -44.60 -35.67
N ASN A 1198 24.62 -43.48 -36.40
CA ASN A 1198 25.36 -42.26 -36.02
C ASN A 1198 24.50 -40.99 -35.77
N ASP A 1199 23.26 -41.13 -35.29
CA ASP A 1199 22.23 -40.05 -35.21
C ASP A 1199 22.49 -38.90 -34.20
N GLY A 1200 23.68 -38.80 -33.59
CA GLY A 1200 23.98 -37.86 -32.50
C GLY A 1200 24.97 -36.72 -32.80
N GLU A 1201 25.78 -36.82 -33.86
CA GLU A 1201 27.04 -36.05 -33.97
C GLU A 1201 27.20 -35.29 -35.31
N TYR A 1202 26.37 -35.63 -36.32
CA TYR A 1202 26.45 -35.11 -37.70
C TYR A 1202 25.09 -34.61 -38.23
N ASN A 1203 24.23 -34.13 -37.35
CA ASN A 1203 22.88 -33.65 -37.66
C ASN A 1203 22.87 -32.31 -38.40
N PHE A 1204 23.89 -31.46 -38.24
CA PHE A 1204 23.99 -30.19 -38.96
C PHE A 1204 25.45 -29.88 -39.30
N ILE A 1205 25.80 -29.96 -40.58
CA ILE A 1205 27.18 -29.75 -41.05
C ILE A 1205 27.27 -28.45 -41.84
N TRP A 1206 28.23 -27.61 -41.43
CA TRP A 1206 28.46 -26.27 -41.95
C TRP A 1206 29.95 -25.94 -42.01
N SER A 1207 30.32 -24.92 -42.77
CA SER A 1207 31.67 -24.36 -42.82
C SER A 1207 31.62 -22.85 -42.65
N ASP A 1208 32.63 -22.30 -41.98
CA ASP A 1208 32.82 -20.84 -41.85
C ASP A 1208 33.65 -20.24 -43.02
N MET A 1209 33.96 -21.09 -44.00
CA MET A 1209 34.73 -20.79 -45.22
C MET A 1209 36.11 -20.17 -44.91
N SER A 1210 36.75 -20.56 -43.81
CA SER A 1210 38.06 -20.05 -43.40
C SER A 1210 39.25 -20.61 -44.19
N ALA A 1211 39.13 -21.80 -44.77
CA ALA A 1211 40.21 -22.45 -45.51
C ALA A 1211 40.49 -21.76 -46.85
N ILE A 1212 41.74 -21.86 -47.31
CA ILE A 1212 42.19 -21.29 -48.59
C ILE A 1212 43.08 -22.33 -49.29
N PRO A 1213 42.59 -23.01 -50.35
CA PRO A 1213 41.27 -22.90 -50.95
C PRO A 1213 40.17 -23.59 -50.12
N HIS A 1214 38.99 -22.99 -50.06
CA HIS A 1214 37.77 -23.66 -49.60
C HIS A 1214 37.27 -24.65 -50.67
N ASN A 1215 36.76 -25.82 -50.25
CA ASN A 1215 36.15 -26.81 -51.14
C ASN A 1215 34.92 -27.49 -50.52
N ASP A 1216 33.97 -27.91 -51.37
CA ASP A 1216 32.72 -28.57 -50.97
C ASP A 1216 32.60 -30.02 -51.48
N THR A 1217 33.70 -30.59 -51.98
CA THR A 1217 33.73 -31.91 -52.62
C THR A 1217 34.88 -32.75 -52.07
N ALA A 1218 34.60 -34.02 -51.81
CA ALA A 1218 35.57 -35.03 -51.42
C ALA A 1218 36.71 -35.13 -52.45
N ALA A 1219 37.96 -35.04 -51.98
CA ALA A 1219 39.13 -35.22 -52.83
C ALA A 1219 39.36 -36.71 -53.14
N THR A 1220 39.10 -37.14 -54.37
CA THR A 1220 39.25 -38.56 -54.76
C THR A 1220 40.70 -38.95 -55.07
N VAL A 1221 41.64 -38.84 -54.13
CA VAL A 1221 43.06 -39.18 -54.35
C VAL A 1221 43.75 -39.81 -53.14
N ASN A 1222 44.42 -40.96 -53.36
CA ASN A 1222 45.50 -41.43 -52.50
C ASN A 1222 46.76 -40.57 -52.74
N ASP A 1223 47.01 -39.51 -51.97
CA ASP A 1223 48.34 -38.89 -51.89
C ASP A 1223 48.58 -38.18 -50.55
N THR A 1224 49.84 -38.05 -50.17
CA THR A 1224 50.30 -37.53 -48.86
C THR A 1224 50.50 -36.01 -48.81
N ASP A 1225 49.75 -35.26 -49.63
CA ASP A 1225 49.71 -33.78 -49.63
C ASP A 1225 48.24 -33.34 -49.48
N GLU A 1226 47.85 -32.99 -48.26
CA GLU A 1226 46.50 -32.55 -47.89
C GLU A 1226 46.08 -31.32 -48.70
N THR A 1227 44.99 -31.45 -49.46
CA THR A 1227 44.34 -30.36 -50.22
C THR A 1227 42.84 -30.28 -49.95
N GLY A 1228 42.42 -30.80 -48.79
CA GLY A 1228 41.07 -30.67 -48.23
C GLY A 1228 40.80 -29.28 -47.65
N SER A 1229 39.53 -29.05 -47.29
CA SER A 1229 39.05 -27.79 -46.70
C SER A 1229 38.79 -27.98 -45.22
N ASN A 1230 39.74 -27.59 -44.36
CA ASN A 1230 39.74 -27.88 -42.92
C ASN A 1230 38.74 -27.01 -42.11
N ASP A 1231 37.74 -26.42 -42.77
CA ASP A 1231 36.81 -25.43 -42.21
C ASP A 1231 35.37 -25.97 -42.00
N TRP A 1232 35.11 -27.22 -42.40
CA TRP A 1232 33.84 -27.92 -42.12
C TRP A 1232 33.76 -28.41 -40.67
N THR A 1233 32.58 -28.31 -40.07
CA THR A 1233 32.33 -28.62 -38.65
C THR A 1233 30.84 -28.95 -38.42
N ASN A 1234 30.53 -29.57 -37.28
CA ASN A 1234 29.15 -29.73 -36.84
C ASN A 1234 28.63 -28.47 -36.09
N ALA A 1235 27.34 -28.44 -35.77
CA ALA A 1235 26.64 -27.30 -35.18
C ALA A 1235 26.50 -27.40 -33.65
N ARG A 1236 27.36 -28.16 -32.97
CA ARG A 1236 27.30 -28.42 -31.51
C ARG A 1236 27.17 -27.18 -30.62
N TYR A 1237 27.68 -26.06 -31.08
CA TYR A 1237 27.67 -24.77 -30.36
C TYR A 1237 26.79 -23.70 -31.03
N ILE A 1238 26.07 -24.05 -32.08
CA ILE A 1238 25.06 -23.18 -32.71
C ILE A 1238 23.73 -23.40 -32.01
N ARG A 1239 23.02 -22.31 -31.70
CA ARG A 1239 21.66 -22.39 -31.20
C ARG A 1239 20.69 -22.79 -32.30
N LEU A 1240 20.48 -24.09 -32.41
CA LEU A 1240 19.34 -24.68 -33.08
C LEU A 1240 18.17 -24.60 -32.09
N VAL A 1241 17.20 -23.71 -32.36
CA VAL A 1241 16.25 -23.19 -31.35
C VAL A 1241 15.58 -24.33 -30.56
N PRO A 1242 15.86 -24.54 -29.25
CA PRO A 1242 15.64 -25.84 -28.60
C PRO A 1242 14.18 -26.29 -28.41
N SER A 1243 13.20 -25.39 -28.60
CA SER A 1243 11.77 -25.63 -28.33
C SER A 1243 10.89 -25.73 -29.58
N ASP A 1244 11.36 -25.22 -30.72
CA ASP A 1244 10.42 -24.75 -31.74
C ASP A 1244 10.18 -25.81 -32.82
N THR A 1245 9.22 -26.68 -32.54
CA THR A 1245 8.74 -27.70 -33.47
C THR A 1245 7.60 -27.12 -34.31
N GLN A 1246 7.69 -27.18 -35.64
CA GLN A 1246 6.59 -26.77 -36.51
C GLN A 1246 5.58 -27.91 -36.66
N THR A 1247 4.28 -27.59 -36.56
CA THR A 1247 3.20 -28.59 -36.53
C THR A 1247 2.17 -28.31 -37.62
N LEU A 1248 1.89 -29.33 -38.41
CA LEU A 1248 0.74 -29.43 -39.30
C LEU A 1248 -0.37 -30.24 -38.60
N VAL A 1249 -1.64 -29.83 -38.71
CA VAL A 1249 -2.80 -30.50 -38.12
C VAL A 1249 -3.87 -30.75 -39.18
N PHE A 1250 -4.38 -31.99 -39.27
CA PHE A 1250 -5.39 -32.36 -40.25
C PHE A 1250 -6.78 -31.91 -39.78
N PRO A 1251 -7.58 -31.21 -40.61
CA PRO A 1251 -8.89 -30.69 -40.19
C PRO A 1251 -9.86 -31.79 -39.77
N SER A 1252 -10.69 -31.49 -38.77
CA SER A 1252 -11.81 -32.33 -38.33
C SER A 1252 -12.91 -32.47 -39.38
#